data_AF-A0A2G6GDA0-F1
#
_entry.id   AF-A0A2G6GDA0-F1
#
_cell.length_a   1.000
_cell.length_b   1.000
_cell.length_c   1.000
_cell.angle_alpha   90.00
_cell.angle_beta   90.00
_cell.angle_gamma   90.00
#
_symmetry.space_group_name_H-M   'P 1'
#
loop_
_entity.id
_entity.type
_entity.pdbx_description
1 polymer ?
#
loop_
_entity_poly.entity_id
_entity_poly.type
_entity_poly.pdbx_seq_one_letter_code
_entity_poly.pdbx_strand_id
1 'polypeptide(L)'
;MKKLLFSLLGLFVFLTMGNITQAATPEACFNFDTVSKTITGYYDNEGNVGTNPACPRDVDIPAQIAGVDVEIIGANAFNTKNITSVILPNTVKTIGKLAFGVNGIQSITIPDSVETIEENAFYKNKIINLTISDNVKTIGTGAFYINKIQNLTLGKGLKTIGFATFSSNKITTLVIHDNVETIGERAFSSNKLSRVYLPDSLINVGEDAFKNNTTNPVIGVVSWDLTDPANAQKIEDIEGAVADNDVSFLKLENECFTFDAATKTITDYLDTCAKNVLIPKQIKGVDVEHIGDNAFKNKALTSVVFLGTIKTIGTQSFDTNKLSEIILPDSLTNVGKDAFKNNTTDPVIGKVFWDPTLPANQTKKENIEGTVADDDISFLKLEKECFTFDAGTKRITNYSDICSKDVVIPAQISGINVEIIGDDAFKNKALTSVVIPDTVKTIGFQSFAENQIQTLTFGTGVKIIGLGAFEQNKIQNIVIPDSVEIISQGAFWTNQIQNLTLGSSVKTIGESAFSKNNIQNLTISNNVETIEKFAFAENQIQNLTLGSSVKTIGEKAFYKNKLSKINIPDSLTNVGVYAFLDNATSKVIGKTSWDPTLPANAQRKEDIEGTSADGDLSMLKLEGGCFIFDTGTKTITGYDNYCPKDVNIPAQIAGENVEHIGDNAFDQRNITSVVIPDTVKTIGKKAFILNQIQNLTLGNGVKTIANSAFSSNKIQNLTIPDSLETIGQNVFENNQIQSLTLGNNLKTIGLGAFHKNKIQNLTISDNVETIGTKAFAENQIQTLIFGNNVKNILFEAFYKNKLREVYLPGSLINVGKDAFKNNTNNPVIGIVFWNPALPANAQKKEDIEGTVADDDVSFLKLKQQCFIFDIGTKTITDYIATCTKNVIIPNQIKGVDVENIGDNAFKNKNITSVAFPNTVKTIGNAAFANNQIGTGGAVLTLPDSLTQVWPGAFSGNAVNPVPGEVSWDPAAPANQTRRENIEGTGATTTFLKLQQKIISGGSSSSVGPGGSSSSSSSPAVTIDESATQETQTGEVVTPQPKPIVKPKDEMQQAYEWSYTRGITTMNTLEKARVHDTITRAELAK
;
A
#
# COMPACT_ATOMS: atom_id res chain seq x y z
N MET A 1 -11.13 -12.78 -68.32
CA MET A 1 -12.54 -12.47 -68.66
C MET A 1 -13.16 -11.67 -67.53
N LYS A 2 -13.20 -10.34 -67.65
CA LYS A 2 -14.16 -9.53 -66.88
C LYS A 2 -15.53 -9.71 -67.54
N LYS A 3 -16.56 -9.87 -66.71
CA LYS A 3 -18.00 -9.75 -67.00
C LYS A 3 -18.60 -10.85 -67.88
N LEU A 4 -19.52 -11.63 -67.32
CA LEU A 4 -20.95 -11.54 -67.68
C LEU A 4 -21.81 -12.40 -66.74
N LEU A 5 -22.79 -11.73 -66.11
CA LEU A 5 -24.13 -12.20 -65.68
C LEU A 5 -24.21 -13.36 -64.66
N PHE A 6 -24.78 -13.23 -63.46
CA PHE A 6 -26.00 -12.51 -63.05
C PHE A 6 -27.16 -12.68 -64.05
N SER A 7 -27.99 -13.70 -63.87
CA SER A 7 -29.41 -13.53 -63.52
C SER A 7 -30.27 -14.77 -63.82
N LEU A 8 -31.30 -14.89 -62.98
CA LEU A 8 -32.51 -15.73 -63.07
C LEU A 8 -32.42 -17.19 -62.59
N LEU A 9 -33.32 -17.70 -61.74
CA LEU A 9 -34.34 -17.13 -60.83
C LEU A 9 -34.98 -18.33 -60.10
N GLY A 10 -35.51 -18.11 -58.88
CA GLY A 10 -36.40 -19.04 -58.16
C GLY A 10 -35.96 -19.20 -56.70
N LEU A 11 -36.08 -18.22 -55.80
CA LEU A 11 -37.24 -17.47 -55.30
C LEU A 11 -38.22 -18.31 -54.43
N PHE A 12 -38.19 -17.99 -53.13
CA PHE A 12 -39.20 -18.12 -52.06
C PHE A 12 -39.44 -19.46 -51.35
N VAL A 13 -39.05 -19.53 -50.05
CA VAL A 13 -39.95 -19.35 -48.87
C VAL A 13 -39.13 -18.86 -47.64
N PHE A 14 -39.29 -17.56 -47.29
CA PHE A 14 -39.46 -16.87 -45.98
C PHE A 14 -38.83 -17.44 -44.66
N LEU A 15 -38.27 -16.70 -43.67
CA LEU A 15 -38.22 -15.28 -43.27
C LEU A 15 -37.10 -15.00 -42.24
N THR A 16 -36.42 -13.86 -42.42
CA THR A 16 -35.77 -12.95 -41.44
C THR A 16 -34.75 -13.49 -40.44
N MET A 17 -33.47 -13.42 -40.80
CA MET A 17 -32.44 -12.90 -39.88
C MET A 17 -31.80 -11.69 -40.55
N GLY A 18 -32.12 -10.51 -40.02
CA GLY A 18 -31.49 -9.26 -40.43
C GLY A 18 -30.00 -9.27 -40.11
N ASN A 19 -29.25 -8.62 -40.99
CA ASN A 19 -27.81 -8.37 -40.89
C ASN A 19 -27.39 -8.03 -39.45
N ILE A 20 -26.52 -8.86 -38.87
CA ILE A 20 -25.80 -8.51 -37.64
C ILE A 20 -24.71 -7.51 -38.06
N THR A 21 -24.95 -6.23 -37.79
CA THR A 21 -23.94 -5.18 -37.93
C THR A 21 -22.86 -5.38 -36.87
N GLN A 22 -21.61 -5.51 -37.31
CA GLN A 22 -20.42 -5.46 -36.47
C GLN A 22 -20.44 -4.14 -35.68
N ALA A 23 -20.23 -4.20 -34.37
CA ALA A 23 -20.23 -2.99 -33.57
C ALA A 23 -18.93 -2.21 -33.78
N ALA A 24 -19.08 -0.96 -34.19
CA ALA A 24 -18.03 0.01 -34.46
C ALA A 24 -17.06 0.22 -33.27
N THR A 25 -15.78 0.46 -33.56
CA THR A 25 -14.78 0.93 -32.59
C THR A 25 -15.14 2.32 -32.06
N PRO A 26 -14.65 2.75 -30.87
CA PRO A 26 -14.87 4.12 -30.37
C PRO A 26 -14.45 5.20 -31.38
N GLU A 27 -13.36 4.95 -32.11
CA GLU A 27 -12.86 5.84 -33.17
C GLU A 27 -13.83 5.94 -34.35
N ALA A 28 -14.55 4.86 -34.68
CA ALA A 28 -15.51 4.85 -35.77
C ALA A 28 -16.73 5.75 -35.50
N CYS A 29 -16.90 6.25 -34.26
CA CYS A 29 -17.89 7.28 -33.96
C CYS A 29 -17.52 8.68 -34.46
N PHE A 30 -16.24 8.92 -34.76
CA PHE A 30 -15.73 10.21 -35.17
C PHE A 30 -15.40 10.19 -36.67
N ASN A 31 -15.95 11.13 -37.41
CA ASN A 31 -15.44 11.46 -38.73
C ASN A 31 -14.22 12.37 -38.55
N PHE A 32 -13.03 11.88 -38.90
CA PHE A 32 -11.77 12.57 -38.65
C PHE A 32 -10.98 12.82 -39.93
N ASP A 33 -10.64 14.08 -40.17
CA ASP A 33 -9.73 14.49 -41.23
C ASP A 33 -8.29 14.51 -40.67
N THR A 34 -7.49 13.53 -41.11
CA THR A 34 -6.09 13.36 -40.69
C THR A 34 -5.16 14.47 -41.20
N VAL A 35 -5.54 15.16 -42.28
CA VAL A 35 -4.72 16.25 -42.85
C VAL A 35 -4.92 17.52 -42.05
N SER A 36 -6.16 17.87 -41.75
CA SER A 36 -6.48 19.07 -40.96
C SER A 36 -6.53 18.81 -39.45
N LYS A 37 -6.26 17.58 -39.00
CA LYS A 37 -6.32 17.16 -37.60
C LYS A 37 -7.68 17.48 -36.94
N THR A 38 -8.75 17.35 -37.71
CA THR A 38 -10.09 17.87 -37.35
C THR A 38 -11.12 16.76 -37.20
N ILE A 39 -11.86 16.74 -36.09
CA ILE A 39 -13.11 15.97 -36.03
C ILE A 39 -14.19 16.73 -36.77
N THR A 40 -14.63 16.24 -37.91
CA THR A 40 -15.63 16.88 -38.78
C THR A 40 -17.06 16.45 -38.47
N GLY A 41 -17.25 15.39 -37.68
CA GLY A 41 -18.57 14.87 -37.37
C GLY A 41 -18.57 13.76 -36.33
N TYR A 42 -19.72 13.55 -35.70
CA TYR A 42 -19.99 12.48 -34.76
C TYR A 42 -21.30 11.78 -35.12
N TYR A 43 -21.30 10.45 -35.18
CA TYR A 43 -22.50 9.67 -35.50
C TYR A 43 -23.50 9.71 -34.33
N ASP A 44 -24.78 9.93 -34.61
CA ASP A 44 -25.83 10.01 -33.59
C ASP A 44 -26.30 8.63 -33.13
N ASN A 45 -26.95 8.63 -31.97
CA ASN A 45 -27.49 7.45 -31.30
C ASN A 45 -28.98 7.23 -31.64
N GLU A 46 -29.45 7.76 -32.77
CA GLU A 46 -30.83 7.58 -33.22
C GLU A 46 -31.00 6.16 -33.75
N GLY A 47 -31.66 5.31 -32.95
CA GLY A 47 -31.88 3.91 -33.28
C GLY A 47 -32.38 3.70 -34.71
N ASN A 48 -31.66 2.87 -35.46
CA ASN A 48 -32.07 2.23 -36.71
C ASN A 48 -32.59 3.15 -37.83
N VAL A 49 -31.68 3.87 -38.50
CA VAL A 49 -31.83 4.14 -39.94
C VAL A 49 -30.45 4.10 -40.66
N GLY A 50 -29.85 2.91 -40.80
CA GLY A 50 -28.66 2.69 -41.67
C GLY A 50 -27.47 1.95 -41.03
N THR A 51 -26.36 1.85 -41.76
CA THR A 51 -25.11 1.15 -41.39
C THR A 51 -24.25 1.88 -40.34
N ASN A 52 -24.79 2.86 -39.62
CA ASN A 52 -24.00 3.73 -38.74
C ASN A 52 -23.70 3.10 -37.37
N PRO A 53 -22.55 3.43 -36.75
CA PRO A 53 -22.18 3.06 -35.37
C PRO A 53 -23.18 3.51 -34.29
N ALA A 54 -23.39 2.69 -33.25
CA ALA A 54 -24.12 3.12 -32.04
C ALA A 54 -23.16 3.87 -31.08
N CYS A 55 -23.18 5.21 -31.12
CA CYS A 55 -22.21 6.05 -30.42
C CYS A 55 -22.69 6.59 -29.06
N PRO A 56 -21.81 6.64 -28.03
CA PRO A 56 -22.19 7.06 -26.68
C PRO A 56 -22.64 8.53 -26.60
N ARG A 57 -23.46 8.85 -25.60
CA ARG A 57 -23.86 10.24 -25.27
C ARG A 57 -22.88 10.95 -24.33
N ASP A 58 -22.09 10.18 -23.60
CA ASP A 58 -20.95 10.68 -22.83
C ASP A 58 -19.72 10.52 -23.71
N VAL A 59 -19.26 11.63 -24.27
CA VAL A 59 -18.26 11.65 -25.34
C VAL A 59 -16.88 11.90 -24.73
N ASP A 60 -16.00 10.93 -24.89
CA ASP A 60 -14.58 11.10 -24.59
C ASP A 60 -13.84 11.25 -25.91
N ILE A 61 -13.35 12.46 -26.20
CA ILE A 61 -12.64 12.73 -27.45
C ILE A 61 -11.19 12.26 -27.28
N PRO A 62 -10.72 11.26 -28.06
CA PRO A 62 -9.35 10.78 -27.92
C PRO A 62 -8.35 11.84 -28.35
N ALA A 63 -7.19 11.90 -27.68
CA ALA A 63 -6.10 12.82 -28.05
C ALA A 63 -5.56 12.57 -29.46
N GLN A 64 -5.65 11.33 -29.95
CA GLN A 64 -5.25 10.93 -31.28
C GLN A 64 -6.31 10.04 -31.94
N ILE A 65 -6.51 10.19 -33.25
CA ILE A 65 -7.30 9.27 -34.08
C ILE A 65 -6.39 8.80 -35.22
N ALA A 66 -6.26 7.48 -35.38
CA ALA A 66 -5.33 6.85 -36.33
C ALA A 66 -3.87 7.34 -36.18
N GLY A 67 -3.43 7.59 -34.94
CA GLY A 67 -2.07 8.05 -34.61
C GLY A 67 -1.79 9.53 -34.92
N VAL A 68 -2.82 10.31 -35.25
CA VAL A 68 -2.71 11.76 -35.52
C VAL A 68 -3.45 12.53 -34.42
N ASP A 69 -2.80 13.55 -33.86
CA ASP A 69 -3.39 14.41 -32.82
C ASP A 69 -4.70 15.06 -33.29
N VAL A 70 -5.69 15.11 -32.39
CA VAL A 70 -6.92 15.86 -32.57
C VAL A 70 -6.67 17.30 -32.11
N GLU A 71 -6.50 18.22 -33.05
CA GLU A 71 -6.23 19.63 -32.76
C GLU A 71 -7.46 20.52 -32.92
N ILE A 72 -8.45 20.11 -33.72
CA ILE A 72 -9.63 20.92 -34.04
C ILE A 72 -10.90 20.10 -33.86
N ILE A 73 -11.87 20.64 -33.12
CA ILE A 73 -13.26 20.17 -33.19
C ILE A 73 -13.95 20.99 -34.26
N GLY A 74 -14.28 20.34 -35.38
CA GLY A 74 -14.82 21.00 -36.56
C GLY A 74 -16.22 21.57 -36.34
N ALA A 75 -16.63 22.43 -37.27
CA ALA A 75 -17.94 23.06 -37.22
C ALA A 75 -19.06 22.00 -37.26
N ASN A 76 -20.05 22.14 -36.37
CA ASN A 76 -21.18 21.23 -36.18
C ASN A 76 -20.83 19.77 -35.83
N ALA A 77 -19.57 19.47 -35.49
CA ALA A 77 -19.11 18.09 -35.33
C ALA A 77 -19.99 17.25 -34.39
N PHE A 78 -20.45 17.84 -33.29
CA PHE A 78 -21.27 17.23 -32.27
C PHE A 78 -22.62 17.96 -32.07
N ASN A 79 -23.05 18.79 -33.02
CA ASN A 79 -24.28 19.56 -32.91
C ASN A 79 -25.51 18.63 -32.92
N THR A 80 -26.49 18.88 -32.04
CA THR A 80 -27.75 18.10 -31.96
C THR A 80 -27.56 16.59 -31.77
N LYS A 81 -26.48 16.16 -31.13
CA LYS A 81 -26.16 14.71 -30.94
C LYS A 81 -26.68 14.12 -29.63
N ASN A 82 -27.45 14.89 -28.86
CA ASN A 82 -28.02 14.48 -27.57
C ASN A 82 -26.93 14.04 -26.56
N ILE A 83 -25.78 14.72 -26.61
CA ILE A 83 -24.62 14.47 -25.75
C ILE A 83 -24.89 14.99 -24.35
N THR A 84 -24.55 14.22 -23.33
CA THR A 84 -24.78 14.54 -21.91
C THR A 84 -23.52 15.00 -21.18
N SER A 85 -22.36 14.59 -21.66
CA SER A 85 -21.05 15.05 -21.17
C SER A 85 -20.02 14.95 -22.30
N VAL A 86 -19.00 15.82 -22.24
CA VAL A 86 -17.88 15.78 -23.18
C VAL A 86 -16.57 15.99 -22.42
N ILE A 87 -15.54 15.24 -22.80
CA ILE A 87 -14.17 15.42 -22.34
C ILE A 87 -13.32 15.77 -23.55
N LEU A 88 -12.62 16.91 -23.44
CA LEU A 88 -11.72 17.43 -24.46
C LEU A 88 -10.28 17.08 -24.09
N PRO A 89 -9.47 16.50 -25.00
CA PRO A 89 -8.07 16.22 -24.73
C PRO A 89 -7.26 17.52 -24.83
N ASN A 90 -6.13 17.57 -24.13
CA ASN A 90 -5.20 18.70 -24.16
C ASN A 90 -4.49 18.92 -25.50
N THR A 91 -4.83 18.17 -26.54
CA THR A 91 -4.36 18.42 -27.91
C THR A 91 -5.25 19.42 -28.66
N VAL A 92 -6.50 19.65 -28.21
CA VAL A 92 -7.46 20.52 -28.90
C VAL A 92 -7.07 21.99 -28.73
N LYS A 93 -6.83 22.67 -29.86
CA LYS A 93 -6.52 24.10 -29.92
C LYS A 93 -7.73 24.95 -30.28
N THR A 94 -8.65 24.39 -31.07
CA THR A 94 -9.81 25.12 -31.59
C THR A 94 -11.11 24.33 -31.44
N ILE A 95 -12.13 24.97 -30.87
CA ILE A 95 -13.49 24.45 -30.80
C ILE A 95 -14.35 25.22 -31.80
N GLY A 96 -14.71 24.56 -32.89
CA GLY A 96 -15.32 25.17 -34.06
C GLY A 96 -16.77 25.60 -33.89
N LYS A 97 -17.27 26.34 -34.87
CA LYS A 97 -18.64 26.88 -34.89
C LYS A 97 -19.70 25.80 -34.66
N LEU A 98 -20.59 26.00 -33.69
CA LEU A 98 -21.65 25.04 -33.32
C LEU A 98 -21.13 23.64 -32.93
N ALA A 99 -19.83 23.48 -32.64
CA ALA A 99 -19.21 22.18 -32.40
C ALA A 99 -20.02 21.28 -31.48
N PHE A 100 -20.46 21.78 -30.32
CA PHE A 100 -21.27 21.09 -29.31
C PHE A 100 -22.64 21.74 -29.10
N GLY A 101 -23.17 22.43 -30.11
CA GLY A 101 -24.47 23.10 -30.05
C GLY A 101 -25.63 22.12 -29.78
N VAL A 102 -26.65 22.60 -29.08
CA VAL A 102 -27.94 21.93 -28.86
C VAL A 102 -27.78 20.51 -28.29
N ASN A 103 -27.12 20.43 -27.14
CA ASN A 103 -26.90 19.18 -26.41
C ASN A 103 -27.40 19.26 -24.96
N GLY A 104 -27.10 18.24 -24.17
CA GLY A 104 -27.44 18.11 -22.75
C GLY A 104 -26.23 18.22 -21.81
N ILE A 105 -25.11 18.82 -22.25
CA ILE A 105 -23.86 18.91 -21.48
C ILE A 105 -24.10 19.71 -20.19
N GLN A 106 -23.78 19.11 -19.03
CA GLN A 106 -24.03 19.71 -17.70
C GLN A 106 -22.81 20.41 -17.09
N SER A 107 -21.63 20.01 -17.50
CA SER A 107 -20.34 20.54 -17.04
C SER A 107 -19.33 20.38 -18.18
N ILE A 108 -18.42 21.34 -18.29
CA ILE A 108 -17.29 21.24 -19.21
C ILE A 108 -16.11 22.05 -18.67
N THR A 109 -14.92 21.46 -18.78
CA THR A 109 -13.64 22.14 -18.56
C THR A 109 -13.04 22.41 -19.94
N ILE A 110 -12.71 23.68 -20.22
CA ILE A 110 -11.97 24.02 -21.44
C ILE A 110 -10.47 23.80 -21.15
N PRO A 111 -9.79 22.87 -21.84
CA PRO A 111 -8.39 22.59 -21.56
C PRO A 111 -7.47 23.78 -21.88
N ASP A 112 -6.29 23.81 -21.25
CA ASP A 112 -5.33 24.91 -21.37
C ASP A 112 -4.74 25.06 -22.79
N SER A 113 -4.84 24.03 -23.62
CA SER A 113 -4.41 24.08 -25.02
C SER A 113 -5.39 24.83 -25.94
N VAL A 114 -6.63 25.04 -25.52
CA VAL A 114 -7.63 25.72 -26.34
C VAL A 114 -7.29 27.21 -26.42
N GLU A 115 -7.01 27.68 -27.63
CA GLU A 115 -6.74 29.08 -27.90
C GLU A 115 -7.99 29.82 -28.38
N THR A 116 -8.93 29.09 -29.00
CA THR A 116 -10.10 29.67 -29.67
C THR A 116 -11.35 28.82 -29.49
N ILE A 117 -12.42 29.46 -29.02
CA ILE A 117 -13.78 28.90 -29.00
C ILE A 117 -14.60 29.71 -29.99
N GLU A 118 -15.12 29.08 -31.04
CA GLU A 118 -15.83 29.76 -32.12
C GLU A 118 -17.33 29.97 -31.82
N GLU A 119 -18.02 30.60 -32.77
CA GLU A 119 -19.42 30.98 -32.69
C GLU A 119 -20.34 29.80 -32.30
N ASN A 120 -21.19 30.01 -31.29
CA ASN A 120 -22.21 29.07 -30.84
C ASN A 120 -21.68 27.68 -30.45
N ALA A 121 -20.37 27.53 -30.17
CA ALA A 121 -19.73 26.25 -29.89
C ALA A 121 -20.47 25.38 -28.86
N PHE A 122 -20.98 25.96 -27.77
CA PHE A 122 -21.75 25.29 -26.70
C PHE A 122 -23.17 25.86 -26.53
N TYR A 123 -23.72 26.43 -27.61
CA TYR A 123 -25.08 26.98 -27.62
C TYR A 123 -26.11 25.95 -27.14
N LYS A 124 -27.08 26.36 -26.31
CA LYS A 124 -28.24 25.56 -25.88
C LYS A 124 -27.85 24.22 -25.23
N ASN A 125 -27.10 24.32 -24.13
CA ASN A 125 -26.70 23.19 -23.29
C ASN A 125 -27.27 23.32 -21.86
N LYS A 126 -26.76 22.53 -20.91
CA LYS A 126 -27.17 22.54 -19.49
C LYS A 126 -26.00 22.86 -18.55
N ILE A 127 -24.95 23.52 -19.05
CA ILE A 127 -23.69 23.74 -18.32
C ILE A 127 -23.97 24.56 -17.05
N ILE A 128 -23.54 24.08 -15.88
CA ILE A 128 -23.74 24.75 -14.58
C ILE A 128 -22.44 25.44 -14.10
N ASN A 129 -21.30 24.78 -14.28
CA ASN A 129 -19.99 25.30 -13.93
C ASN A 129 -19.15 25.39 -15.20
N LEU A 130 -18.51 26.54 -15.40
CA LEU A 130 -17.65 26.79 -16.56
C LEU A 130 -16.37 27.50 -16.12
N THR A 131 -15.25 26.91 -16.47
CA THR A 131 -13.93 27.51 -16.35
C THR A 131 -13.34 27.68 -17.74
N ILE A 132 -13.03 28.93 -18.09
CA ILE A 132 -12.27 29.28 -19.30
C ILE A 132 -10.80 29.37 -18.89
N SER A 133 -9.91 28.66 -19.58
CA SER A 133 -8.47 28.67 -19.29
C SER A 133 -7.82 30.00 -19.67
N ASP A 134 -6.66 30.29 -19.06
CA ASP A 134 -5.91 31.52 -19.27
C ASP A 134 -5.38 31.67 -20.71
N ASN A 135 -5.33 30.60 -21.50
CA ASN A 135 -4.83 30.61 -22.87
C ASN A 135 -5.89 30.89 -23.93
N VAL A 136 -7.18 30.89 -23.57
CA VAL A 136 -8.27 31.23 -24.51
C VAL A 136 -8.21 32.71 -24.81
N LYS A 137 -7.81 33.05 -26.04
CA LYS A 137 -7.66 34.45 -26.49
C LYS A 137 -9.00 35.05 -26.88
N THR A 138 -9.87 34.25 -27.48
CA THR A 138 -11.13 34.69 -28.08
C THR A 138 -12.25 33.69 -27.85
N ILE A 139 -13.41 34.19 -27.43
CA ILE A 139 -14.67 33.43 -27.36
C ILE A 139 -15.65 34.03 -28.37
N GLY A 140 -16.09 33.21 -29.31
CA GLY A 140 -16.95 33.57 -30.41
C GLY A 140 -18.39 33.85 -29.98
N THR A 141 -19.09 34.55 -30.86
CA THR A 141 -20.51 34.94 -30.69
C THR A 141 -21.39 33.78 -30.24
N GLY A 142 -22.11 33.95 -29.14
CA GLY A 142 -23.10 33.00 -28.62
C GLY A 142 -22.52 31.67 -28.14
N ALA A 143 -21.20 31.56 -27.96
CA ALA A 143 -20.54 30.28 -27.65
C ALA A 143 -21.17 29.55 -26.45
N PHE A 144 -21.64 30.23 -25.42
CA PHE A 144 -22.30 29.64 -24.25
C PHE A 144 -23.74 30.13 -24.05
N TYR A 145 -24.39 30.61 -25.12
CA TYR A 145 -25.75 31.14 -25.09
C TYR A 145 -26.77 30.04 -24.72
N ILE A 146 -27.72 30.35 -23.84
CA ILE A 146 -28.77 29.43 -23.33
C ILE A 146 -28.16 28.21 -22.62
N ASN A 147 -27.64 28.44 -21.42
CA ASN A 147 -27.10 27.38 -20.56
C ASN A 147 -27.68 27.50 -19.13
N LYS A 148 -27.03 26.93 -18.12
CA LYS A 148 -27.41 27.04 -16.70
C LYS A 148 -26.26 27.57 -15.84
N ILE A 149 -25.30 28.27 -16.44
CA ILE A 149 -24.02 28.61 -15.80
C ILE A 149 -24.32 29.47 -14.59
N GLN A 150 -23.94 28.99 -13.41
CA GLN A 150 -24.06 29.72 -12.15
C GLN A 150 -22.68 30.19 -11.69
N ASN A 151 -21.68 29.31 -11.80
CA ASN A 151 -20.29 29.60 -11.44
C ASN A 151 -19.47 29.73 -12.73
N LEU A 152 -19.02 30.96 -13.02
CA LEU A 152 -18.19 31.29 -14.18
C LEU A 152 -16.83 31.81 -13.70
N THR A 153 -15.76 31.19 -14.20
CA THR A 153 -14.39 31.71 -14.07
C THR A 153 -13.86 32.01 -15.46
N LEU A 154 -13.43 33.26 -15.68
CA LEU A 154 -12.83 33.70 -16.93
C LEU A 154 -11.31 33.62 -16.83
N GLY A 155 -10.65 33.16 -17.89
CA GLY A 155 -9.20 33.14 -17.97
C GLY A 155 -8.61 34.54 -18.17
N LYS A 156 -7.42 34.77 -17.64
CA LYS A 156 -6.73 36.07 -17.70
C LYS A 156 -6.25 36.45 -19.11
N GLY A 157 -6.07 35.51 -20.03
CA GLY A 157 -5.63 35.83 -21.41
C GLY A 157 -6.74 36.27 -22.35
N LEU A 158 -7.99 36.33 -21.88
CA LEU A 158 -9.14 36.70 -22.69
C LEU A 158 -9.09 38.18 -23.07
N LYS A 159 -9.11 38.48 -24.37
CA LYS A 159 -9.16 39.86 -24.89
C LYS A 159 -10.57 40.32 -25.25
N THR A 160 -11.41 39.41 -25.73
CA THR A 160 -12.74 39.75 -26.26
C THR A 160 -13.78 38.72 -25.84
N ILE A 161 -14.90 39.21 -25.32
CA ILE A 161 -16.12 38.43 -25.06
C ILE A 161 -17.11 38.78 -26.17
N GLY A 162 -17.44 37.83 -27.05
CA GLY A 162 -18.29 38.10 -28.23
C GLY A 162 -19.78 38.37 -27.93
N PHE A 163 -20.53 38.71 -28.98
CA PHE A 163 -21.99 38.93 -28.94
C PHE A 163 -22.71 37.75 -28.27
N ALA A 164 -23.62 38.00 -27.33
CA ALA A 164 -24.47 37.03 -26.64
C ALA A 164 -23.74 35.83 -25.98
N THR A 165 -22.42 35.89 -25.79
CA THR A 165 -21.58 34.74 -25.42
C THR A 165 -22.09 33.96 -24.22
N PHE A 166 -22.44 34.63 -23.13
CA PHE A 166 -22.95 34.05 -21.89
C PHE A 166 -24.42 34.41 -21.63
N SER A 167 -25.17 34.81 -22.66
CA SER A 167 -26.57 35.21 -22.50
C SER A 167 -27.46 34.04 -22.05
N SER A 168 -28.55 34.34 -21.32
CA SER A 168 -29.54 33.37 -20.84
C SER A 168 -28.92 32.25 -19.97
N ASN A 169 -28.24 32.66 -18.90
CA ASN A 169 -27.59 31.80 -17.91
C ASN A 169 -28.09 32.12 -16.48
N LYS A 170 -27.35 31.72 -15.43
CA LYS A 170 -27.72 31.91 -14.01
C LYS A 170 -26.58 32.57 -13.19
N ILE A 171 -25.67 33.29 -13.84
CA ILE A 171 -24.48 33.87 -13.21
C ILE A 171 -24.91 34.96 -12.23
N THR A 172 -24.38 34.96 -11.00
CA THR A 172 -24.76 35.91 -9.94
C THR A 172 -23.75 37.03 -9.72
N THR A 173 -22.47 36.75 -9.88
CA THR A 173 -21.37 37.69 -9.71
C THR A 173 -20.36 37.48 -10.82
N LEU A 174 -19.79 38.56 -11.35
CA LEU A 174 -18.87 38.51 -12.48
C LEU A 174 -17.67 39.42 -12.24
N VAL A 175 -16.47 38.83 -12.33
CA VAL A 175 -15.19 39.55 -12.33
C VAL A 175 -14.62 39.45 -13.74
N ILE A 176 -14.45 40.60 -14.41
CA ILE A 176 -13.77 40.69 -15.70
C ILE A 176 -12.33 41.13 -15.45
N HIS A 177 -11.34 40.35 -15.92
CA HIS A 177 -9.93 40.59 -15.66
C HIS A 177 -9.30 41.67 -16.55
N ASP A 178 -8.17 42.25 -16.11
CA ASP A 178 -7.46 43.41 -16.67
C ASP A 178 -7.01 43.31 -18.14
N ASN A 179 -7.23 42.20 -18.84
CA ASN A 179 -6.86 42.05 -20.26
C ASN A 179 -8.05 42.10 -21.22
N VAL A 180 -9.28 42.16 -20.73
CA VAL A 180 -10.48 42.17 -21.56
C VAL A 180 -10.71 43.58 -22.13
N GLU A 181 -10.51 43.70 -23.44
CA GLU A 181 -10.64 44.94 -24.20
C GLU A 181 -12.06 45.16 -24.75
N THR A 182 -12.87 44.10 -24.93
CA THR A 182 -14.21 44.26 -25.52
C THR A 182 -15.21 43.26 -24.95
N ILE A 183 -16.40 43.75 -24.60
CA ILE A 183 -17.59 42.96 -24.28
C ILE A 183 -18.63 43.19 -25.37
N GLY A 184 -19.12 42.13 -26.02
CA GLY A 184 -20.05 42.22 -27.14
C GLY A 184 -21.50 42.46 -26.72
N GLU A 185 -22.32 42.87 -27.69
CA GLU A 185 -23.75 43.10 -27.50
C GLU A 185 -24.45 41.85 -26.93
N ARG A 186 -25.31 42.04 -25.93
CA ARG A 186 -26.00 40.97 -25.16
C ARG A 186 -25.10 39.94 -24.47
N ALA A 187 -23.78 40.14 -24.38
CA ALA A 187 -22.83 39.12 -23.90
C ALA A 187 -23.23 38.40 -22.61
N PHE A 188 -23.78 39.11 -21.62
CA PHE A 188 -24.24 38.58 -20.33
C PHE A 188 -25.72 38.84 -20.07
N SER A 189 -26.52 39.06 -21.12
CA SER A 189 -27.94 39.37 -20.97
C SER A 189 -28.72 38.18 -20.37
N SER A 190 -29.84 38.45 -19.70
CA SER A 190 -30.73 37.42 -19.13
C SER A 190 -30.02 36.46 -18.16
N ASN A 191 -29.21 37.00 -17.25
CA ASN A 191 -28.53 36.27 -16.17
C ASN A 191 -29.16 36.61 -14.79
N LYS A 192 -28.43 36.37 -13.70
CA LYS A 192 -28.82 36.76 -12.32
C LYS A 192 -27.79 37.69 -11.68
N LEU A 193 -27.08 38.47 -12.50
CA LEU A 193 -25.99 39.31 -12.04
C LEU A 193 -26.54 40.36 -11.08
N SER A 194 -26.02 40.38 -9.86
CA SER A 194 -26.25 41.47 -8.91
C SER A 194 -25.09 42.46 -8.90
N ARG A 195 -23.89 42.02 -9.30
CA ARG A 195 -22.70 42.87 -9.48
C ARG A 195 -21.81 42.40 -10.65
N VAL A 196 -21.19 43.37 -11.31
CA VAL A 196 -20.20 43.17 -12.37
C VAL A 196 -19.02 44.10 -12.12
N TYR A 197 -17.79 43.60 -12.14
CA TYR A 197 -16.58 44.42 -12.07
C TYR A 197 -15.90 44.49 -13.44
N LEU A 198 -15.71 45.70 -13.97
CA LEU A 198 -15.11 45.95 -15.27
C LEU A 198 -13.65 46.44 -15.14
N PRO A 199 -12.73 46.00 -16.02
CA PRO A 199 -11.31 46.37 -15.97
C PRO A 199 -11.01 47.70 -16.67
N ASP A 200 -9.84 48.28 -16.38
CA ASP A 200 -9.31 49.48 -17.07
C ASP A 200 -9.07 49.31 -18.56
N SER A 201 -8.68 48.10 -18.97
CA SER A 201 -8.39 47.77 -20.36
C SER A 201 -9.61 47.74 -21.26
N LEU A 202 -10.82 47.76 -20.71
CA LEU A 202 -12.04 47.67 -21.50
C LEU A 202 -12.17 48.89 -22.42
N ILE A 203 -12.29 48.65 -23.71
CA ILE A 203 -12.39 49.67 -24.75
C ILE A 203 -13.85 49.86 -25.16
N ASN A 204 -14.60 48.76 -25.35
CA ASN A 204 -15.98 48.82 -25.83
C ASN A 204 -16.89 47.85 -25.06
N VAL A 205 -18.15 48.25 -24.83
CA VAL A 205 -19.22 47.41 -24.29
C VAL A 205 -20.42 47.46 -25.23
N GLY A 206 -20.82 46.33 -25.76
CA GLY A 206 -21.92 46.27 -26.71
C GLY A 206 -23.28 46.49 -26.06
N GLU A 207 -24.22 46.94 -26.88
CA GLU A 207 -25.61 47.18 -26.50
C GLU A 207 -26.23 45.95 -25.78
N ASP A 208 -27.12 46.19 -24.82
CA ASP A 208 -27.81 45.19 -24.03
C ASP A 208 -26.89 44.15 -23.32
N ALA A 209 -25.56 44.35 -23.21
CA ALA A 209 -24.63 43.34 -22.72
C ALA A 209 -25.00 42.77 -21.34
N PHE A 210 -25.62 43.54 -20.47
CA PHE A 210 -26.06 43.14 -19.13
C PHE A 210 -27.58 43.24 -18.93
N LYS A 211 -28.37 43.39 -20.00
CA LYS A 211 -29.84 43.48 -19.94
C LYS A 211 -30.50 42.27 -19.29
N ASN A 212 -31.68 42.44 -18.68
CA ASN A 212 -32.47 41.36 -18.05
C ASN A 212 -31.74 40.56 -16.96
N ASN A 213 -30.82 41.19 -16.22
CA ASN A 213 -30.25 40.65 -14.98
C ASN A 213 -31.13 40.98 -13.76
N THR A 214 -30.77 40.52 -12.55
CA THR A 214 -31.47 40.95 -11.33
C THR A 214 -31.30 42.45 -11.14
N THR A 215 -32.41 43.20 -11.05
CA THR A 215 -32.52 44.67 -10.84
C THR A 215 -31.21 45.45 -10.98
N ASN A 216 -30.98 46.07 -12.14
CA ASN A 216 -29.78 46.86 -12.51
C ASN A 216 -28.50 46.42 -11.76
N PRO A 217 -27.78 45.40 -12.26
CA PRO A 217 -26.57 44.93 -11.60
C PRO A 217 -25.68 46.11 -11.27
N VAL A 218 -25.16 46.17 -10.04
CA VAL A 218 -24.18 47.21 -9.69
C VAL A 218 -22.94 46.92 -10.53
N ILE A 219 -22.71 47.74 -11.56
CA ILE A 219 -21.48 47.67 -12.35
C ILE A 219 -20.46 48.57 -11.66
N GLY A 220 -19.46 47.93 -11.06
CA GLY A 220 -18.30 48.63 -10.55
C GLY A 220 -17.30 48.91 -11.66
N VAL A 221 -17.18 50.19 -12.01
CA VAL A 221 -16.09 50.76 -12.81
C VAL A 221 -15.21 51.56 -11.88
N VAL A 222 -14.48 50.83 -11.05
CA VAL A 222 -13.93 51.41 -9.82
C VAL A 222 -12.72 52.33 -10.07
N SER A 223 -12.23 52.41 -11.31
CA SER A 223 -10.97 53.09 -11.68
C SER A 223 -11.06 54.09 -12.85
N TRP A 224 -12.16 54.14 -13.61
CA TRP A 224 -12.31 55.05 -14.75
C TRP A 224 -12.63 56.49 -14.30
N ASP A 225 -11.93 57.48 -14.85
CA ASP A 225 -12.36 58.88 -14.75
C ASP A 225 -13.55 59.11 -15.69
N LEU A 226 -14.75 59.28 -15.10
CA LEU A 226 -15.99 59.52 -15.84
C LEU A 226 -16.02 60.89 -16.55
N THR A 227 -15.06 61.77 -16.24
CA THR A 227 -14.92 63.09 -16.89
C THR A 227 -13.85 63.11 -17.99
N ASP A 228 -13.03 62.07 -18.09
CA ASP A 228 -12.04 61.93 -19.17
C ASP A 228 -12.78 61.66 -20.49
N PRO A 229 -12.61 62.52 -21.52
CA PRO A 229 -13.18 62.30 -22.84
C PRO A 229 -12.81 60.94 -23.45
N ALA A 230 -11.68 60.34 -23.05
CA ALA A 230 -11.27 59.01 -23.49
C ALA A 230 -12.18 57.88 -22.97
N ASN A 231 -12.92 58.11 -21.88
CA ASN A 231 -13.88 57.15 -21.30
C ASN A 231 -15.33 57.44 -21.70
N ALA A 232 -15.61 58.58 -22.36
CA ALA A 232 -16.98 58.98 -22.74
C ALA A 232 -17.70 57.92 -23.58
N GLN A 233 -16.99 57.33 -24.56
CA GLN A 233 -17.54 56.25 -25.38
C GLN A 233 -17.82 54.99 -24.56
N LYS A 234 -16.94 54.63 -23.62
CA LYS A 234 -17.12 53.44 -22.74
C LYS A 234 -18.35 53.58 -21.86
N ILE A 235 -18.68 54.80 -21.45
CA ILE A 235 -19.83 55.10 -20.59
C ILE A 235 -21.12 54.98 -21.41
N GLU A 236 -21.16 55.59 -22.61
CA GLU A 236 -22.29 55.45 -23.55
C GLU A 236 -22.54 53.98 -23.90
N ASP A 237 -21.48 53.22 -24.11
CA ASP A 237 -21.49 51.78 -24.34
C ASP A 237 -22.11 51.00 -23.16
N ILE A 238 -21.77 51.36 -21.90
CA ILE A 238 -22.39 50.74 -20.72
C ILE A 238 -23.84 51.20 -20.53
N GLU A 239 -24.16 52.45 -20.86
CA GLU A 239 -25.54 52.95 -20.89
C GLU A 239 -26.41 52.08 -21.78
N GLY A 240 -25.95 51.85 -23.01
CA GLY A 240 -26.61 50.93 -23.94
C GLY A 240 -26.62 49.48 -23.44
N ALA A 241 -25.73 49.08 -22.53
CA ALA A 241 -25.59 47.70 -22.09
C ALA A 241 -26.61 47.23 -21.03
N VAL A 242 -27.30 48.12 -20.32
CA VAL A 242 -28.20 47.78 -19.19
C VAL A 242 -29.68 48.02 -19.50
N ALA A 243 -30.58 47.43 -18.69
CA ALA A 243 -31.99 47.24 -19.07
C ALA A 243 -32.85 48.52 -19.16
N ASP A 244 -32.38 49.67 -18.69
CA ASP A 244 -33.15 50.92 -18.65
C ASP A 244 -32.33 52.16 -19.10
N ASN A 245 -31.15 51.96 -19.72
CA ASN A 245 -30.11 52.99 -19.91
C ASN A 245 -29.75 53.74 -18.61
N ASP A 246 -30.13 53.19 -17.47
CA ASP A 246 -29.98 53.82 -16.17
C ASP A 246 -28.63 53.46 -15.58
N VAL A 247 -27.60 54.22 -15.98
CA VAL A 247 -26.25 54.13 -15.39
C VAL A 247 -26.08 54.96 -14.13
N SER A 248 -27.17 55.34 -13.46
CA SER A 248 -27.07 55.99 -12.14
C SER A 248 -26.21 55.14 -11.18
N PHE A 249 -26.18 53.81 -11.35
CA PHE A 249 -25.29 52.93 -10.58
C PHE A 249 -23.78 53.09 -10.89
N LEU A 250 -23.37 53.43 -12.13
CA LEU A 250 -21.95 53.69 -12.47
C LEU A 250 -21.47 54.94 -11.74
N LYS A 251 -22.35 55.94 -11.68
CA LYS A 251 -22.12 57.16 -10.91
C LYS A 251 -22.13 56.87 -9.42
N LEU A 252 -23.05 56.02 -8.93
CA LEU A 252 -23.13 55.71 -7.51
C LEU A 252 -21.77 55.27 -6.96
N GLU A 253 -21.08 54.28 -7.54
CA GLU A 253 -19.86 53.73 -6.90
C GLU A 253 -18.62 54.66 -6.97
N ASN A 254 -18.46 55.48 -8.01
CA ASN A 254 -17.40 56.50 -8.09
C ASN A 254 -17.72 57.80 -7.35
N GLU A 255 -19.00 58.20 -7.27
CA GLU A 255 -19.45 59.33 -6.46
C GLU A 255 -19.56 58.95 -4.98
N CYS A 256 -19.58 57.65 -4.66
CA CYS A 256 -19.52 57.18 -3.29
C CYS A 256 -18.28 57.67 -2.58
N PHE A 257 -17.14 57.81 -3.27
CA PHE A 257 -15.88 58.23 -2.67
C PHE A 257 -15.59 59.70 -2.97
N THR A 258 -15.53 60.52 -1.94
CA THR A 258 -14.85 61.82 -2.06
C THR A 258 -13.36 61.55 -2.02
N PHE A 259 -12.62 61.94 -3.06
CA PHE A 259 -11.21 61.59 -3.25
C PHE A 259 -10.35 62.82 -3.60
N ASP A 260 -9.28 63.02 -2.84
CA ASP A 260 -8.23 63.99 -3.11
C ASP A 260 -7.11 63.34 -3.92
N ALA A 261 -7.08 63.64 -5.22
CA ALA A 261 -6.10 63.10 -6.16
C ALA A 261 -4.67 63.60 -5.91
N ALA A 262 -4.48 64.80 -5.33
CA ALA A 262 -3.13 65.33 -5.07
C ALA A 262 -2.43 64.58 -3.94
N THR A 263 -3.22 64.17 -2.94
CA THR A 263 -2.72 63.40 -1.81
C THR A 263 -3.02 61.91 -1.92
N LYS A 264 -3.71 61.46 -2.98
CA LYS A 264 -4.14 60.07 -3.20
C LYS A 264 -5.03 59.53 -2.07
N THR A 265 -5.88 60.39 -1.50
CA THR A 265 -6.64 60.12 -0.26
C THR A 265 -8.15 60.06 -0.48
N ILE A 266 -8.83 59.03 0.01
CA ILE A 266 -10.31 59.04 0.15
C ILE A 266 -10.68 59.84 1.39
N THR A 267 -11.44 60.92 1.26
CA THR A 267 -11.79 61.83 2.36
C THR A 267 -13.22 61.66 2.89
N ASP A 268 -14.15 61.06 2.14
CA ASP A 268 -15.52 60.78 2.60
C ASP A 268 -16.18 59.65 1.77
N TYR A 269 -17.24 59.06 2.31
CA TYR A 269 -18.06 58.02 1.71
C TYR A 269 -19.54 58.34 1.88
N LEU A 270 -20.31 58.40 0.81
CA LEU A 270 -21.70 58.89 0.89
C LEU A 270 -22.64 57.90 1.62
N ASP A 271 -23.59 58.43 2.41
CA ASP A 271 -24.52 57.61 3.22
C ASP A 271 -25.49 56.76 2.38
N THR A 272 -25.77 57.22 1.16
CA THR A 272 -26.63 56.57 0.16
C THR A 272 -25.98 55.33 -0.47
N CYS A 273 -24.68 55.12 -0.21
CA CYS A 273 -23.90 54.06 -0.84
C CYS A 273 -23.98 52.71 -0.13
N ALA A 274 -23.54 51.68 -0.87
CA ALA A 274 -23.55 50.29 -0.44
C ALA A 274 -22.82 50.09 0.90
N LYS A 275 -23.30 49.13 1.68
CA LYS A 275 -22.77 48.85 3.03
C LYS A 275 -21.62 47.84 3.01
N ASN A 276 -21.49 47.04 1.95
CA ASN A 276 -20.32 46.22 1.68
C ASN A 276 -19.40 46.98 0.72
N VAL A 277 -18.37 47.63 1.25
CA VAL A 277 -17.51 48.55 0.50
C VAL A 277 -16.35 47.80 -0.12
N LEU A 278 -16.02 48.12 -1.36
CA LEU A 278 -14.77 47.71 -1.98
C LEU A 278 -13.97 48.98 -2.31
N ILE A 279 -12.80 49.12 -1.70
CA ILE A 279 -11.90 50.24 -1.90
C ILE A 279 -11.05 49.96 -3.14
N PRO A 280 -11.19 50.73 -4.22
CA PRO A 280 -10.47 50.49 -5.46
C PRO A 280 -8.96 50.63 -5.36
N LYS A 281 -8.28 50.10 -6.37
CA LYS A 281 -6.87 50.39 -6.64
C LYS A 281 -6.63 51.83 -7.05
N GLN A 282 -7.52 52.42 -7.84
CA GLN A 282 -7.43 53.79 -8.34
C GLN A 282 -8.79 54.49 -8.28
N ILE A 283 -8.85 55.79 -8.04
CA ILE A 283 -10.08 56.60 -8.22
C ILE A 283 -9.76 57.68 -9.24
N LYS A 284 -10.55 57.77 -10.31
CA LYS A 284 -10.31 58.70 -11.44
C LYS A 284 -8.89 58.56 -12.02
N GLY A 285 -8.44 57.32 -12.24
CA GLY A 285 -7.12 57.02 -12.80
C GLY A 285 -5.91 57.29 -11.87
N VAL A 286 -6.14 57.66 -10.61
CA VAL A 286 -5.06 57.91 -9.63
C VAL A 286 -5.10 56.84 -8.56
N ASP A 287 -3.95 56.22 -8.29
CA ASP A 287 -3.81 55.21 -7.23
C ASP A 287 -4.37 55.72 -5.89
N VAL A 288 -5.20 54.89 -5.25
CA VAL A 288 -5.63 55.13 -3.88
C VAL A 288 -4.54 54.64 -2.95
N GLU A 289 -3.89 55.56 -2.24
CA GLU A 289 -2.84 55.24 -1.28
C GLU A 289 -3.24 55.57 0.15
N HIS A 290 -4.28 56.38 0.38
CA HIS A 290 -4.62 56.86 1.71
C HIS A 290 -6.14 56.89 1.94
N ILE A 291 -6.55 56.70 3.19
CA ILE A 291 -7.90 56.96 3.67
C ILE A 291 -7.79 58.07 4.71
N GLY A 292 -8.55 59.13 4.53
CA GLY A 292 -8.55 60.33 5.34
C GLY A 292 -9.40 60.18 6.60
N ASP A 293 -9.27 61.16 7.49
CA ASP A 293 -9.98 61.20 8.76
C ASP A 293 -11.51 61.21 8.53
N ASN A 294 -12.24 60.40 9.30
CA ASN A 294 -13.71 60.24 9.25
C ASN A 294 -14.30 59.75 7.91
N ALA A 295 -13.47 59.34 6.95
CA ALA A 295 -13.90 59.10 5.57
C ALA A 295 -15.05 58.10 5.38
N PHE A 296 -15.25 57.17 6.29
CA PHE A 296 -16.30 56.14 6.28
C PHE A 296 -17.04 56.07 7.62
N LYS A 297 -17.04 57.15 8.42
CA LYS A 297 -17.64 57.17 9.75
C LYS A 297 -19.16 57.14 9.69
N ASN A 298 -19.81 56.33 10.52
CA ASN A 298 -21.27 56.25 10.66
C ASN A 298 -22.01 55.94 9.34
N LYS A 299 -21.43 55.07 8.51
CA LYS A 299 -22.00 54.72 7.19
C LYS A 299 -22.81 53.44 7.21
N ALA A 300 -22.96 52.79 8.37
CA ALA A 300 -23.62 51.50 8.58
C ALA A 300 -23.01 50.35 7.75
N LEU A 301 -21.69 50.40 7.50
CA LEU A 301 -20.99 49.41 6.68
C LEU A 301 -21.00 48.02 7.33
N THR A 302 -21.15 46.97 6.53
CA THR A 302 -21.18 45.56 6.95
C THR A 302 -19.93 44.77 6.51
N SER A 303 -19.19 45.23 5.50
CA SER A 303 -17.86 44.70 5.14
C SER A 303 -17.06 45.75 4.38
N VAL A 304 -15.73 45.62 4.39
CA VAL A 304 -14.79 46.44 3.60
C VAL A 304 -13.73 45.51 2.98
N VAL A 305 -13.48 45.65 1.67
CA VAL A 305 -12.44 44.94 0.92
C VAL A 305 -11.50 45.96 0.28
N PHE A 306 -10.19 45.75 0.34
CA PHE A 306 -9.20 46.63 -0.28
C PHE A 306 -8.62 45.99 -1.55
N LEU A 307 -8.74 46.65 -2.71
CA LEU A 307 -8.11 46.21 -3.97
C LEU A 307 -6.82 47.00 -4.30
N GLY A 308 -6.53 48.05 -3.54
CA GLY A 308 -5.38 48.95 -3.73
C GLY A 308 -4.27 48.78 -2.70
N THR A 309 -3.12 49.42 -2.97
CA THR A 309 -1.99 49.49 -2.04
C THR A 309 -2.17 50.64 -1.04
N ILE A 310 -3.13 50.51 -0.12
CA ILE A 310 -3.38 51.53 0.91
C ILE A 310 -2.19 51.60 1.88
N LYS A 311 -1.60 52.78 2.00
CA LYS A 311 -0.48 53.14 2.87
C LYS A 311 -0.92 53.73 4.19
N THR A 312 -2.00 54.49 4.28
CA THR A 312 -2.48 55.02 5.58
C THR A 312 -4.01 55.02 5.71
N ILE A 313 -4.51 54.85 6.95
CA ILE A 313 -5.91 55.07 7.33
C ILE A 313 -5.97 56.18 8.37
N GLY A 314 -6.90 57.12 8.24
CA GLY A 314 -7.04 58.30 9.07
C GLY A 314 -7.75 58.06 10.40
N THR A 315 -7.83 59.12 11.19
CA THR A 315 -8.51 59.16 12.48
C THR A 315 -10.02 58.98 12.29
N GLN A 316 -10.64 58.07 13.04
CA GLN A 316 -12.09 57.76 13.00
C GLN A 316 -12.62 57.36 11.63
N SER A 317 -11.76 56.96 10.69
CA SER A 317 -12.16 56.72 9.30
C SER A 317 -13.33 55.76 9.18
N PHE A 318 -13.43 54.67 9.94
CA PHE A 318 -14.51 53.68 9.92
C PHE A 318 -15.26 53.57 11.26
N ASP A 319 -15.22 54.60 12.09
CA ASP A 319 -15.91 54.63 13.39
C ASP A 319 -17.45 54.50 13.22
N THR A 320 -18.13 53.85 14.17
CA THR A 320 -19.60 53.76 14.27
C THR A 320 -20.24 53.03 13.07
N ASN A 321 -19.72 51.87 12.69
CA ASN A 321 -20.27 51.03 11.62
C ASN A 321 -20.79 49.67 12.14
N LYS A 322 -21.07 48.72 11.24
CA LYS A 322 -21.52 47.35 11.56
C LYS A 322 -20.52 46.30 11.05
N LEU A 323 -19.24 46.67 11.03
CA LEU A 323 -18.18 45.78 10.56
C LEU A 323 -17.95 44.72 11.63
N SER A 324 -18.02 43.46 11.24
CA SER A 324 -17.75 42.32 12.13
C SER A 324 -16.33 41.79 11.99
N GLU A 325 -15.67 42.05 10.87
CA GLU A 325 -14.29 41.66 10.57
C GLU A 325 -13.70 42.62 9.51
N ILE A 326 -12.43 43.00 9.66
CA ILE A 326 -11.72 43.87 8.71
C ILE A 326 -10.30 43.33 8.51
N ILE A 327 -9.96 43.04 7.26
CA ILE A 327 -8.60 42.62 6.85
C ILE A 327 -7.87 43.84 6.34
N LEU A 328 -6.78 44.23 7.01
CA LEU A 328 -5.97 45.38 6.62
C LEU A 328 -4.93 44.97 5.55
N PRO A 329 -4.74 45.78 4.49
CA PRO A 329 -3.80 45.45 3.42
C PRO A 329 -2.35 45.54 3.92
N ASP A 330 -1.48 44.63 3.42
CA ASP A 330 -0.07 44.55 3.83
C ASP A 330 0.76 45.80 3.49
N SER A 331 0.28 46.64 2.57
CA SER A 331 0.90 47.93 2.22
C SER A 331 0.76 49.00 3.30
N LEU A 332 -0.02 48.74 4.36
CA LEU A 332 -0.42 49.75 5.35
C LEU A 332 0.72 50.10 6.30
N THR A 333 1.06 51.39 6.35
CA THR A 333 2.16 51.95 7.15
C THR A 333 1.69 52.69 8.41
N ASN A 334 0.43 53.14 8.46
CA ASN A 334 -0.15 53.88 9.58
C ASN A 334 -1.69 53.78 9.67
N VAL A 335 -2.25 53.78 10.89
CA VAL A 335 -3.70 53.83 11.18
C VAL A 335 -3.96 54.93 12.21
N GLY A 336 -4.90 55.82 11.94
CA GLY A 336 -5.21 56.98 12.78
C GLY A 336 -6.11 56.63 13.97
N LYS A 337 -6.09 57.50 14.99
CA LYS A 337 -6.80 57.33 16.26
C LYS A 337 -8.30 57.07 16.07
N ASP A 338 -8.91 56.27 16.93
CA ASP A 338 -10.30 55.79 16.87
C ASP A 338 -10.78 55.26 15.48
N ALA A 339 -9.88 54.90 14.53
CA ALA A 339 -10.22 54.59 13.14
C ALA A 339 -11.35 53.57 12.97
N PHE A 340 -11.51 52.60 13.86
CA PHE A 340 -12.52 51.54 13.71
C PHE A 340 -13.42 51.38 14.93
N LYS A 341 -13.47 52.39 15.79
CA LYS A 341 -14.25 52.38 17.03
C LYS A 341 -15.76 52.15 16.78
N ASN A 342 -16.48 51.63 17.77
CA ASN A 342 -17.95 51.47 17.71
C ASN A 342 -18.47 50.63 16.52
N ASN A 343 -17.79 49.52 16.20
CA ASN A 343 -18.28 48.47 15.30
C ASN A 343 -18.93 47.32 16.11
N THR A 344 -19.63 46.38 15.46
CA THR A 344 -20.49 45.38 16.16
C THR A 344 -19.74 44.47 17.15
N THR A 345 -20.34 44.25 18.33
CA THR A 345 -19.80 43.65 19.56
C THR A 345 -19.96 42.12 19.67
N ASP A 346 -18.87 41.33 19.78
CA ASP A 346 -18.56 40.45 20.94
C ASP A 346 -17.20 39.69 20.77
N PRO A 347 -16.40 39.46 21.84
CA PRO A 347 -14.96 39.12 21.78
C PRO A 347 -14.62 37.66 22.17
N VAL A 348 -13.53 37.06 21.62
CA VAL A 348 -12.68 36.05 22.32
C VAL A 348 -11.21 36.03 21.82
N ILE A 349 -10.32 36.61 22.65
CA ILE A 349 -8.91 36.30 22.99
C ILE A 349 -7.93 35.75 21.92
N GLY A 350 -6.87 36.53 21.66
CA GLY A 350 -5.56 36.03 21.16
C GLY A 350 -4.54 37.16 20.94
N LYS A 351 -3.34 37.06 21.54
CA LYS A 351 -2.34 38.13 21.72
C LYS A 351 -1.72 38.68 20.42
N VAL A 352 -1.56 39.99 20.35
CA VAL A 352 -0.78 40.74 19.33
C VAL A 352 0.73 40.64 19.62
N PHE A 353 1.55 40.20 18.66
CA PHE A 353 3.01 40.34 18.68
C PHE A 353 3.54 40.82 17.31
N TRP A 354 4.31 41.91 17.34
CA TRP A 354 4.86 42.67 16.22
C TRP A 354 6.24 42.17 15.73
N ASP A 355 6.59 42.58 14.50
CA ASP A 355 7.87 42.37 13.79
C ASP A 355 9.09 43.02 14.51
N PRO A 356 10.18 42.27 14.77
CA PRO A 356 11.36 42.72 15.53
C PRO A 356 12.43 43.50 14.73
N THR A 357 12.21 43.88 13.47
CA THR A 357 13.29 44.43 12.62
C THR A 357 13.46 45.97 12.59
N LEU A 358 12.73 46.74 13.41
CA LEU A 358 12.84 48.22 13.39
C LEU A 358 13.61 48.81 14.60
N PRO A 359 14.48 49.84 14.41
CA PRO A 359 15.29 50.42 15.47
C PRO A 359 14.46 51.25 16.48
N ALA A 360 14.95 51.29 17.72
CA ALA A 360 14.35 51.95 18.86
C ALA A 360 14.20 53.48 18.69
N ASN A 361 12.96 53.95 18.51
CA ASN A 361 12.43 55.05 19.33
C ASN A 361 10.89 55.10 19.25
N GLN A 362 10.27 55.36 20.40
CA GLN A 362 8.84 55.30 20.68
C GLN A 362 7.95 56.00 19.64
N THR A 363 6.91 55.29 19.15
CA THR A 363 5.50 55.70 18.88
C THR A 363 4.89 54.92 17.70
N LYS A 364 4.50 53.66 17.94
CA LYS A 364 3.59 52.91 17.02
C LYS A 364 2.58 52.00 17.75
N LYS A 365 2.90 51.58 18.97
CA LYS A 365 1.97 50.88 19.88
C LYS A 365 0.85 51.81 20.40
N GLU A 366 1.21 53.02 20.83
CA GLU A 366 0.26 54.05 21.30
C GLU A 366 -0.72 54.54 20.22
N ASN A 367 -0.34 54.47 18.94
CA ASN A 367 -1.19 54.91 17.83
C ASN A 367 -2.27 53.91 17.46
N ILE A 368 -2.18 52.63 17.85
CA ILE A 368 -3.22 51.60 17.62
C ILE A 368 -4.02 51.33 18.91
N GLU A 369 -3.40 51.39 20.09
CA GLU A 369 -4.13 51.36 21.38
C GLU A 369 -5.10 52.54 21.53
N GLY A 370 -4.86 53.66 20.83
CA GLY A 370 -5.84 54.75 20.70
C GLY A 370 -6.90 54.58 19.61
N THR A 371 -6.94 53.47 18.85
CA THR A 371 -7.78 53.29 17.64
C THR A 371 -9.15 52.67 17.84
N VAL A 372 -9.34 52.14 19.04
CA VAL A 372 -10.51 51.44 19.55
C VAL A 372 -10.48 51.62 21.08
N ALA A 373 -11.59 51.43 21.78
CA ALA A 373 -11.53 51.42 23.25
C ALA A 373 -10.60 50.27 23.72
N ASP A 374 -9.93 50.41 24.87
CA ASP A 374 -8.88 49.50 25.39
C ASP A 374 -9.27 47.99 25.39
N ASP A 375 -10.57 47.67 25.24
CA ASP A 375 -11.12 46.32 25.25
C ASP A 375 -11.46 45.73 23.85
N ASP A 376 -11.22 46.47 22.75
CA ASP A 376 -11.82 46.21 21.40
C ASP A 376 -10.81 45.96 20.25
N ILE A 377 -9.54 45.64 20.50
CA ILE A 377 -8.50 45.46 19.45
C ILE A 377 -8.62 44.11 18.70
N SER A 378 -9.60 43.26 19.01
CA SER A 378 -9.65 41.85 18.59
C SER A 378 -10.02 41.59 17.11
N PHE A 379 -10.46 42.59 16.34
CA PHE A 379 -10.97 42.42 14.96
C PHE A 379 -10.05 42.95 13.85
N LEU A 380 -8.95 43.62 14.19
CA LEU A 380 -7.99 44.17 13.22
C LEU A 380 -6.82 43.18 13.01
N LYS A 381 -6.70 42.61 11.81
CA LYS A 381 -5.62 41.67 11.44
C LYS A 381 -4.96 42.09 10.14
N LEU A 382 -3.64 41.96 10.05
CA LEU A 382 -2.93 42.04 8.78
C LEU A 382 -3.09 40.71 8.02
N GLU A 383 -3.21 40.78 6.69
CA GLU A 383 -3.36 39.62 5.81
C GLU A 383 -2.23 38.59 6.00
N LYS A 384 -0.99 39.06 6.22
CA LYS A 384 0.16 38.22 6.57
C LYS A 384 0.04 37.42 7.87
N GLU A 385 -0.80 37.83 8.82
CA GLU A 385 -0.94 37.16 10.13
C GLU A 385 -1.93 35.97 10.09
N CYS A 386 -2.71 35.85 9.01
CA CYS A 386 -3.54 34.66 8.80
C CYS A 386 -2.71 33.44 8.46
N PHE A 387 -1.50 33.62 7.92
CA PHE A 387 -0.62 32.56 7.46
C PHE A 387 0.67 32.55 8.29
N THR A 388 0.87 31.49 9.06
CA THR A 388 2.21 31.22 9.59
C THR A 388 3.07 30.71 8.44
N PHE A 389 4.06 31.51 8.02
CA PHE A 389 4.89 31.21 6.84
C PHE A 389 6.36 31.04 7.23
N ASP A 390 6.92 29.90 6.86
CA ASP A 390 8.36 29.64 6.92
C ASP A 390 9.00 30.05 5.60
N ALA A 391 9.65 31.21 5.61
CA ALA A 391 10.38 31.78 4.48
C ALA A 391 11.54 30.89 4.00
N GLY A 392 12.17 30.11 4.88
CA GLY A 392 13.30 29.24 4.54
C GLY A 392 12.87 28.04 3.71
N THR A 393 11.69 27.49 3.99
CA THR A 393 11.11 26.36 3.25
C THR A 393 10.01 26.76 2.27
N LYS A 394 9.71 28.06 2.17
CA LYS A 394 8.64 28.64 1.34
C LYS A 394 7.26 28.00 1.63
N ARG A 395 7.00 27.74 2.90
CA ARG A 395 5.90 26.89 3.38
C ARG A 395 4.93 27.64 4.28
N ILE A 396 3.64 27.51 4.02
CA ILE A 396 2.62 27.86 5.03
C ILE A 396 2.49 26.71 6.01
N THR A 397 2.72 26.94 7.30
CA THR A 397 2.69 25.90 8.34
C THR A 397 1.41 25.92 9.16
N ASN A 398 0.67 27.03 9.17
CA ASN A 398 -0.61 27.13 9.88
C ASN A 398 -1.46 28.28 9.34
N TYR A 399 -2.78 28.11 9.42
CA TYR A 399 -3.79 29.12 9.14
C TYR A 399 -4.63 29.38 10.40
N SER A 400 -4.80 30.67 10.71
CA SER A 400 -5.41 31.07 11.97
C SER A 400 -6.93 30.82 11.99
N ASP A 401 -7.46 30.25 13.09
CA ASP A 401 -8.89 29.90 13.24
C ASP A 401 -9.83 31.11 13.16
N ILE A 402 -9.28 32.28 13.48
CA ILE A 402 -9.97 33.55 13.54
C ILE A 402 -10.01 34.27 12.19
N CYS A 403 -9.39 33.73 11.13
CA CYS A 403 -9.39 34.33 9.79
C CYS A 403 -10.55 33.85 8.92
N SER A 404 -10.75 34.55 7.79
CA SER A 404 -11.78 34.28 6.79
C SER A 404 -11.93 32.79 6.47
N LYS A 405 -13.19 32.37 6.26
CA LYS A 405 -13.53 31.01 5.81
C LYS A 405 -13.40 30.84 4.30
N ASP A 406 -13.38 31.95 3.57
CA ASP A 406 -13.06 32.00 2.15
C ASP A 406 -11.58 32.41 2.01
N VAL A 407 -10.75 31.45 1.62
CA VAL A 407 -9.28 31.59 1.64
C VAL A 407 -8.76 31.75 0.22
N VAL A 408 -8.06 32.86 -0.02
CA VAL A 408 -7.19 33.01 -1.18
C VAL A 408 -5.76 32.93 -0.66
N ILE A 409 -5.04 31.88 -1.05
CA ILE A 409 -3.64 31.73 -0.65
C ILE A 409 -2.82 32.71 -1.49
N PRO A 410 -2.05 33.62 -0.87
CA PRO A 410 -1.25 34.57 -1.63
C PRO A 410 -0.11 33.85 -2.36
N ALA A 411 0.19 34.29 -3.59
CA ALA A 411 1.30 33.73 -4.37
C ALA A 411 2.66 34.01 -3.70
N GLN A 412 2.74 35.10 -2.93
CA GLN A 412 3.93 35.49 -2.18
C GLN A 412 3.56 35.97 -0.77
N ILE A 413 4.39 35.63 0.22
CA ILE A 413 4.31 36.20 1.57
C ILE A 413 5.65 36.89 1.84
N SER A 414 5.61 38.19 2.19
CA SER A 414 6.81 39.02 2.37
C SER A 414 7.77 39.02 1.16
N GLY A 415 7.21 39.00 -0.05
CA GLY A 415 7.96 38.97 -1.32
C GLY A 415 8.58 37.62 -1.67
N ILE A 416 8.30 36.57 -0.91
CA ILE A 416 8.80 35.20 -1.14
C ILE A 416 7.66 34.33 -1.65
N ASN A 417 7.87 33.60 -2.75
CA ASN A 417 6.88 32.68 -3.31
C ASN A 417 6.42 31.65 -2.27
N VAL A 418 5.12 31.44 -2.17
CA VAL A 418 4.53 30.30 -1.46
C VAL A 418 4.59 29.10 -2.39
N GLU A 419 5.43 28.11 -2.06
CA GLU A 419 5.63 26.90 -2.86
C GLU A 419 5.05 25.65 -2.19
N ILE A 420 4.87 25.66 -0.87
CA ILE A 420 4.38 24.50 -0.11
C ILE A 420 3.25 24.92 0.83
N ILE A 421 2.16 24.17 0.83
CA ILE A 421 1.17 24.18 1.91
C ILE A 421 1.53 23.02 2.83
N GLY A 422 1.88 23.34 4.07
CA GLY A 422 2.34 22.38 5.07
C GLY A 422 1.24 21.46 5.58
N ASP A 423 1.68 20.43 6.28
CA ASP A 423 0.80 19.43 6.89
C ASP A 423 -0.13 20.10 7.91
N ASP A 424 -1.40 19.69 7.91
CA ASP A 424 -2.48 20.20 8.78
C ASP A 424 -2.70 21.73 8.75
N ALA A 425 -2.03 22.48 7.88
CA ALA A 425 -1.94 23.94 7.97
C ALA A 425 -3.31 24.64 7.97
N PHE A 426 -4.29 24.10 7.25
CA PHE A 426 -5.66 24.61 7.15
C PHE A 426 -6.70 23.58 7.65
N LYS A 427 -6.30 22.57 8.43
CA LYS A 427 -7.19 21.52 8.91
C LYS A 427 -8.21 22.05 9.93
N ASN A 428 -9.47 21.64 9.82
CA ASN A 428 -10.55 21.97 10.76
C ASN A 428 -10.70 23.48 11.04
N LYS A 429 -10.67 24.30 9.99
CA LYS A 429 -10.80 25.77 10.07
C LYS A 429 -12.19 26.26 9.67
N ALA A 430 -13.12 25.36 9.37
CA ALA A 430 -14.45 25.63 8.84
C ALA A 430 -14.45 26.41 7.51
N LEU A 431 -13.44 26.19 6.66
CA LEU A 431 -13.30 26.89 5.37
C LEU A 431 -14.44 26.52 4.41
N THR A 432 -14.90 27.48 3.62
CA THR A 432 -15.99 27.35 2.65
C THR A 432 -15.51 27.44 1.21
N SER A 433 -14.44 28.19 0.94
CA SER A 433 -13.78 28.23 -0.36
C SER A 433 -12.27 28.36 -0.23
N VAL A 434 -11.53 27.79 -1.18
CA VAL A 434 -10.06 27.83 -1.24
C VAL A 434 -9.60 28.09 -2.67
N VAL A 435 -8.72 29.09 -2.84
CA VAL A 435 -7.99 29.37 -4.08
C VAL A 435 -6.50 29.17 -3.82
N ILE A 436 -5.89 28.26 -4.57
CA ILE A 436 -4.46 27.94 -4.51
C ILE A 436 -3.75 28.59 -5.70
N PRO A 437 -2.69 29.39 -5.52
CA PRO A 437 -2.02 30.11 -6.61
C PRO A 437 -1.03 29.22 -7.37
N ASP A 438 -0.61 29.67 -8.57
CA ASP A 438 0.33 28.95 -9.48
C ASP A 438 1.72 28.70 -8.89
N THR A 439 2.09 29.44 -7.85
CA THR A 439 3.39 29.28 -7.17
C THR A 439 3.44 28.02 -6.34
N VAL A 440 2.30 27.52 -5.83
CA VAL A 440 2.24 26.33 -4.97
C VAL A 440 2.53 25.08 -5.79
N LYS A 441 3.50 24.28 -5.32
CA LYS A 441 3.94 23.02 -5.93
C LYS A 441 3.48 21.80 -5.15
N THR A 442 3.37 21.90 -3.82
CA THR A 442 3.04 20.77 -2.96
C THR A 442 1.97 21.14 -1.94
N ILE A 443 0.98 20.27 -1.80
CA ILE A 443 -0.06 20.32 -0.77
C ILE A 443 0.20 19.19 0.22
N GLY A 444 0.38 19.52 1.49
CA GLY A 444 0.81 18.60 2.55
C GLY A 444 -0.26 17.62 3.03
N PHE A 445 0.15 16.75 3.96
CA PHE A 445 -0.71 15.79 4.66
C PHE A 445 -1.86 16.52 5.36
N GLN A 446 -3.10 16.09 5.08
CA GLN A 446 -4.34 16.60 5.70
C GLN A 446 -4.49 18.12 5.72
N SER A 447 -3.80 18.84 4.82
CA SER A 447 -3.64 20.28 4.96
C SER A 447 -4.95 21.06 4.95
N PHE A 448 -5.99 20.58 4.26
CA PHE A 448 -7.35 21.15 4.22
C PHE A 448 -8.43 20.17 4.72
N ALA A 449 -8.05 19.13 5.46
CA ALA A 449 -9.00 18.13 5.94
C ALA A 449 -10.04 18.71 6.92
N GLU A 450 -11.20 18.07 7.03
CA GLU A 450 -12.24 18.36 8.03
C GLU A 450 -12.78 19.82 7.95
N ASN A 451 -13.00 20.33 6.73
CA ASN A 451 -13.55 21.67 6.49
C ASN A 451 -14.96 21.63 5.85
N GLN A 452 -15.45 22.78 5.39
CA GLN A 452 -16.74 22.91 4.69
C GLN A 452 -16.59 23.35 3.23
N ILE A 453 -15.43 23.07 2.62
CA ILE A 453 -15.04 23.63 1.32
C ILE A 453 -16.03 23.15 0.27
N GLN A 454 -16.69 24.09 -0.40
CA GLN A 454 -17.59 23.85 -1.53
C GLN A 454 -16.92 24.20 -2.85
N THR A 455 -16.13 25.27 -2.85
CA THR A 455 -15.41 25.80 -4.01
C THR A 455 -13.90 25.65 -3.79
N LEU A 456 -13.24 24.87 -4.63
CA LEU A 456 -11.79 24.68 -4.63
C LEU A 456 -11.24 24.99 -6.03
N THR A 457 -10.30 25.93 -6.11
CA THR A 457 -9.61 26.28 -7.36
C THR A 457 -8.11 26.06 -7.20
N PHE A 458 -7.52 25.34 -8.15
CA PHE A 458 -6.07 25.14 -8.21
C PHE A 458 -5.44 26.09 -9.22
N GLY A 459 -4.27 26.58 -8.89
CA GLY A 459 -3.32 27.11 -9.85
C GLY A 459 -2.62 25.97 -10.60
N THR A 460 -2.02 26.32 -11.73
CA THR A 460 -1.33 25.44 -12.69
C THR A 460 0.01 24.91 -12.18
N GLY A 461 0.40 25.24 -10.94
CA GLY A 461 1.71 24.88 -10.37
C GLY A 461 1.76 23.58 -9.60
N VAL A 462 0.61 23.07 -9.14
CA VAL A 462 0.55 22.00 -8.14
C VAL A 462 0.99 20.68 -8.76
N LYS A 463 2.01 20.04 -8.18
CA LYS A 463 2.54 18.74 -8.59
C LYS A 463 2.05 17.59 -7.72
N ILE A 464 1.88 17.85 -6.42
CA ILE A 464 1.59 16.82 -5.42
C ILE A 464 0.40 17.25 -4.56
N ILE A 465 -0.61 16.38 -4.49
CA ILE A 465 -1.70 16.46 -3.54
C ILE A 465 -1.47 15.40 -2.45
N GLY A 466 -1.20 15.86 -1.24
CA GLY A 466 -0.80 15.02 -0.10
C GLY A 466 -1.90 14.12 0.45
N LEU A 467 -1.50 13.19 1.32
CA LEU A 467 -2.40 12.20 1.91
C LEU A 467 -3.49 12.89 2.72
N GLY A 468 -4.75 12.59 2.41
CA GLY A 468 -5.91 13.18 3.10
C GLY A 468 -6.07 14.69 2.91
N ALA A 469 -5.35 15.31 1.97
CA ALA A 469 -5.22 16.77 1.88
C ALA A 469 -6.57 17.53 1.90
N PHE A 470 -7.62 17.01 1.29
CA PHE A 470 -8.96 17.59 1.24
C PHE A 470 -10.05 16.63 1.76
N GLU A 471 -9.69 15.67 2.61
CA GLU A 471 -10.62 14.72 3.21
C GLU A 471 -11.75 15.43 4.00
N GLN A 472 -12.95 14.84 4.03
CA GLN A 472 -14.08 15.31 4.86
C GLN A 472 -14.46 16.78 4.59
N ASN A 473 -14.79 17.07 3.33
CA ASN A 473 -15.22 18.40 2.86
C ASN A 473 -16.58 18.33 2.11
N LYS A 474 -17.01 19.44 1.50
CA LYS A 474 -18.28 19.55 0.76
C LYS A 474 -18.08 19.84 -0.74
N ILE A 475 -16.93 19.46 -1.29
CA ILE A 475 -16.55 19.79 -2.68
C ILE A 475 -17.48 19.03 -3.62
N GLN A 476 -18.10 19.73 -4.56
CA GLN A 476 -19.02 19.12 -5.55
C GLN A 476 -18.43 19.02 -6.96
N ASN A 477 -17.56 19.95 -7.33
CA ASN A 477 -16.97 20.01 -8.66
C ASN A 477 -15.49 20.30 -8.52
N ILE A 478 -14.65 19.54 -9.21
CA ILE A 478 -13.21 19.69 -9.10
C ILE A 478 -12.51 19.39 -10.43
N VAL A 479 -11.56 20.25 -10.75
CA VAL A 479 -10.61 20.07 -11.86
C VAL A 479 -9.23 19.92 -11.24
N ILE A 480 -8.63 18.76 -11.38
CA ILE A 480 -7.24 18.52 -11.01
C ILE A 480 -6.37 19.03 -12.17
N PRO A 481 -5.46 20.00 -11.96
CA PRO A 481 -4.70 20.59 -13.06
C PRO A 481 -3.69 19.61 -13.65
N ASP A 482 -3.31 19.84 -14.90
CA ASP A 482 -2.38 18.98 -15.65
C ASP A 482 -1.00 18.84 -15.03
N SER A 483 -0.61 19.79 -14.18
CA SER A 483 0.65 19.75 -13.46
C SER A 483 0.70 18.67 -12.37
N VAL A 484 -0.45 18.14 -11.94
CA VAL A 484 -0.51 17.17 -10.83
C VAL A 484 -0.01 15.82 -11.31
N GLU A 485 1.08 15.37 -10.71
CA GLU A 485 1.72 14.09 -10.99
C GLU A 485 1.24 13.01 -9.99
N ILE A 486 0.95 13.42 -8.74
CA ILE A 486 0.63 12.52 -7.62
C ILE A 486 -0.64 12.98 -6.91
N ILE A 487 -1.63 12.09 -6.83
CA ILE A 487 -2.80 12.19 -5.94
C ILE A 487 -2.67 11.10 -4.88
N SER A 488 -2.35 11.50 -3.65
CA SER A 488 -2.04 10.57 -2.58
C SER A 488 -3.28 9.90 -1.97
N GLN A 489 -3.04 8.90 -1.12
CA GLN A 489 -4.07 8.20 -0.36
C GLN A 489 -5.06 9.15 0.32
N GLY A 490 -6.35 8.90 0.14
CA GLY A 490 -7.44 9.63 0.81
C GLY A 490 -7.55 11.11 0.46
N ALA A 491 -6.81 11.62 -0.54
CA ALA A 491 -6.71 13.05 -0.83
C ALA A 491 -8.05 13.80 -0.90
N PHE A 492 -9.12 13.16 -1.39
CA PHE A 492 -10.48 13.68 -1.47
C PHE A 492 -11.52 12.72 -0.86
N TRP A 493 -11.11 11.89 0.11
CA TRP A 493 -12.01 10.93 0.76
C TRP A 493 -13.16 11.64 1.47
N THR A 494 -14.38 11.08 1.36
CA THR A 494 -15.59 11.60 2.03
C THR A 494 -15.87 13.07 1.66
N ASN A 495 -16.24 13.29 0.41
CA ASN A 495 -16.63 14.61 -0.12
C ASN A 495 -18.01 14.51 -0.80
N GLN A 496 -18.38 15.49 -1.62
CA GLN A 496 -19.63 15.51 -2.38
C GLN A 496 -19.42 15.56 -3.89
N ILE A 497 -18.24 15.14 -4.37
CA ILE A 497 -17.81 15.37 -5.75
C ILE A 497 -18.75 14.65 -6.70
N GLN A 498 -19.36 15.39 -7.63
CA GLN A 498 -20.22 14.88 -8.70
C GLN A 498 -19.49 14.91 -10.04
N ASN A 499 -18.74 15.98 -10.29
CA ASN A 499 -17.96 16.20 -11.51
C ASN A 499 -16.48 16.26 -11.17
N LEU A 500 -15.71 15.31 -11.70
CA LEU A 500 -14.25 15.21 -11.54
C LEU A 500 -13.60 15.26 -12.92
N THR A 501 -12.67 16.19 -13.12
CA THR A 501 -11.72 16.18 -14.24
C THR A 501 -10.32 15.90 -13.71
N LEU A 502 -9.64 14.90 -14.27
CA LEU A 502 -8.27 14.55 -13.91
C LEU A 502 -7.28 15.20 -14.87
N GLY A 503 -6.19 15.74 -14.32
CA GLY A 503 -5.07 16.26 -15.09
C GLY A 503 -4.37 15.16 -15.89
N SER A 504 -3.80 15.53 -17.02
CA SER A 504 -3.12 14.62 -17.92
C SER A 504 -1.81 14.05 -17.36
N SER A 505 -1.12 14.70 -16.41
CA SER A 505 0.14 14.15 -15.86
C SER A 505 -0.04 13.13 -14.72
N VAL A 506 -1.28 12.87 -14.28
CA VAL A 506 -1.55 11.94 -13.17
C VAL A 506 -1.16 10.52 -13.61
N LYS A 507 -0.21 9.91 -12.90
CA LYS A 507 0.23 8.51 -13.15
C LYS A 507 -0.44 7.50 -12.24
N THR A 508 -0.64 7.87 -10.98
CA THR A 508 -1.18 6.99 -9.94
C THR A 508 -2.28 7.71 -9.19
N ILE A 509 -3.39 7.00 -8.96
CA ILE A 509 -4.50 7.46 -8.10
C ILE A 509 -4.44 6.64 -6.82
N GLY A 510 -4.09 7.31 -5.71
CA GLY A 510 -3.81 6.67 -4.43
C GLY A 510 -5.02 6.00 -3.76
N GLU A 511 -4.72 5.14 -2.77
CA GLU A 511 -5.73 4.40 -2.01
C GLU A 511 -6.85 5.30 -1.48
N SER A 512 -8.10 4.92 -1.71
CA SER A 512 -9.29 5.69 -1.28
C SER A 512 -9.33 7.17 -1.71
N ALA A 513 -8.49 7.62 -2.65
CA ALA A 513 -8.30 9.04 -2.98
C ALA A 513 -9.61 9.77 -3.29
N PHE A 514 -10.57 9.14 -3.95
CA PHE A 514 -11.89 9.68 -4.29
C PHE A 514 -13.04 8.83 -3.71
N SER A 515 -12.77 8.01 -2.69
CA SER A 515 -13.79 7.15 -2.07
C SER A 515 -14.86 7.97 -1.35
N LYS A 516 -16.08 7.43 -1.25
CA LYS A 516 -17.25 8.07 -0.59
C LYS A 516 -17.56 9.47 -1.15
N ASN A 517 -17.81 9.52 -2.46
CA ASN A 517 -18.20 10.73 -3.19
C ASN A 517 -19.50 10.47 -3.99
N ASN A 518 -19.91 11.41 -4.86
CA ASN A 518 -21.13 11.35 -5.67
C ASN A 518 -20.84 11.28 -7.18
N ILE A 519 -19.66 10.80 -7.58
CA ILE A 519 -19.20 10.83 -8.98
C ILE A 519 -20.10 9.91 -9.82
N GLN A 520 -20.65 10.41 -10.92
CA GLN A 520 -21.54 9.64 -11.81
C GLN A 520 -20.87 9.20 -13.12
N ASN A 521 -20.06 10.07 -13.70
CA ASN A 521 -19.31 9.81 -14.91
C ASN A 521 -17.83 10.03 -14.60
N LEU A 522 -17.01 9.07 -15.01
CA LEU A 522 -15.58 9.12 -14.74
C LEU A 522 -14.80 8.67 -15.97
N THR A 523 -13.88 9.51 -16.40
CA THR A 523 -12.83 9.15 -17.35
C THR A 523 -11.49 9.19 -16.63
N ILE A 524 -10.78 8.08 -16.74
CA ILE A 524 -9.40 7.96 -16.32
C ILE A 524 -8.54 8.32 -17.53
N SER A 525 -7.62 9.27 -17.38
CA SER A 525 -6.77 9.75 -18.47
C SER A 525 -5.79 8.66 -18.94
N ASN A 526 -5.34 8.77 -20.20
CA ASN A 526 -4.43 7.80 -20.83
C ASN A 526 -3.05 7.67 -20.17
N ASN A 527 -2.69 8.51 -19.20
CA ASN A 527 -1.41 8.46 -18.52
C ASN A 527 -1.48 7.79 -17.14
N VAL A 528 -2.68 7.48 -16.65
CA VAL A 528 -2.85 6.75 -15.39
C VAL A 528 -2.48 5.30 -15.62
N GLU A 529 -1.46 4.83 -14.94
CA GLU A 529 -0.99 3.44 -14.99
C GLU A 529 -1.63 2.60 -13.87
N THR A 530 -1.87 3.21 -12.71
CA THR A 530 -2.33 2.51 -11.50
C THR A 530 -3.48 3.25 -10.82
N ILE A 531 -4.57 2.52 -10.60
CA ILE A 531 -5.70 2.91 -9.75
C ILE A 531 -5.63 2.06 -8.50
N GLU A 532 -5.31 2.64 -7.34
CA GLU A 532 -5.08 1.86 -6.13
C GLU A 532 -6.37 1.38 -5.44
N LYS A 533 -6.19 0.61 -4.38
CA LYS A 533 -7.26 0.02 -3.57
C LYS A 533 -8.26 1.06 -3.08
N PHE A 534 -9.55 0.76 -3.20
CA PHE A 534 -10.67 1.64 -2.85
C PHE A 534 -10.70 3.03 -3.51
N ALA A 535 -9.83 3.34 -4.49
CA ALA A 535 -9.64 4.70 -5.01
C ALA A 535 -10.94 5.44 -5.36
N PHE A 536 -11.93 4.75 -5.92
CA PHE A 536 -13.26 5.26 -6.29
C PHE A 536 -14.40 4.47 -5.65
N ALA A 537 -14.16 3.82 -4.50
CA ALA A 537 -15.20 3.06 -3.80
C ALA A 537 -16.35 3.96 -3.30
N GLU A 538 -17.54 3.39 -3.18
CA GLU A 538 -18.73 4.04 -2.62
C GLU A 538 -19.08 5.37 -3.33
N ASN A 539 -19.10 5.33 -4.66
CA ASN A 539 -19.50 6.46 -5.51
C ASN A 539 -20.83 6.15 -6.24
N GLN A 540 -21.18 6.94 -7.26
CA GLN A 540 -22.39 6.77 -8.07
C GLN A 540 -22.04 6.44 -9.54
N ILE A 541 -20.84 5.92 -9.81
CA ILE A 541 -20.28 5.87 -11.17
C ILE A 541 -21.10 4.91 -12.01
N GLN A 542 -21.75 5.42 -13.04
CA GLN A 542 -22.54 4.66 -14.01
C GLN A 542 -21.75 4.43 -15.29
N ASN A 543 -21.00 5.45 -15.73
CA ASN A 543 -20.18 5.40 -16.92
C ASN A 543 -18.71 5.57 -16.53
N LEU A 544 -17.90 4.57 -16.82
CA LEU A 544 -16.47 4.56 -16.60
C LEU A 544 -15.73 4.35 -17.92
N THR A 545 -14.85 5.28 -18.27
CA THR A 545 -13.88 5.13 -19.35
C THR A 545 -12.49 4.99 -18.73
N LEU A 546 -11.80 3.91 -19.07
CA LEU A 546 -10.42 3.65 -18.63
C LEU A 546 -9.44 4.09 -19.70
N GLY A 547 -8.38 4.78 -19.27
CA GLY A 547 -7.28 5.17 -20.15
C GLY A 547 -6.51 3.96 -20.68
N SER A 548 -5.97 4.09 -21.88
CA SER A 548 -5.23 3.04 -22.59
C SER A 548 -3.91 2.61 -21.94
N SER A 549 -3.40 3.34 -20.93
CA SER A 549 -2.20 2.94 -20.17
C SER A 549 -2.51 2.32 -18.81
N VAL A 550 -3.79 2.16 -18.43
CA VAL A 550 -4.14 1.58 -17.14
C VAL A 550 -3.68 0.12 -17.10
N LYS A 551 -2.70 -0.17 -16.24
CA LYS A 551 -2.13 -1.51 -16.03
C LYS A 551 -2.74 -2.20 -14.83
N THR A 552 -3.02 -1.44 -13.77
CA THR A 552 -3.48 -1.98 -12.48
C THR A 552 -4.73 -1.28 -11.97
N ILE A 553 -5.73 -2.06 -11.56
CA ILE A 553 -6.89 -1.64 -10.78
C ILE A 553 -6.85 -2.37 -9.45
N GLY A 554 -6.85 -1.66 -8.32
CA GLY A 554 -6.67 -2.22 -6.98
C GLY A 554 -7.92 -2.87 -6.39
N GLU A 555 -7.74 -3.55 -5.24
CA GLU A 555 -8.83 -4.17 -4.48
C GLU A 555 -9.95 -3.16 -4.21
N LYS A 556 -11.20 -3.51 -4.55
CA LYS A 556 -12.38 -2.67 -4.33
C LYS A 556 -12.28 -1.25 -4.91
N ALA A 557 -11.41 -1.01 -5.89
CA ALA A 557 -11.18 0.31 -6.46
C ALA A 557 -12.48 1.01 -6.92
N PHE A 558 -13.44 0.26 -7.45
CA PHE A 558 -14.77 0.74 -7.87
C PHE A 558 -15.92 0.00 -7.15
N TYR A 559 -15.66 -0.49 -5.93
CA TYR A 559 -16.67 -1.14 -5.09
C TYR A 559 -17.86 -0.21 -4.80
N LYS A 560 -19.09 -0.74 -4.75
CA LYS A 560 -20.32 0.03 -4.46
C LYS A 560 -20.49 1.26 -5.37
N ASN A 561 -20.60 0.99 -6.66
CA ASN A 561 -20.89 1.99 -7.70
C ASN A 561 -22.16 1.59 -8.48
N LYS A 562 -22.39 2.20 -9.66
CA LYS A 562 -23.56 1.95 -10.53
C LYS A 562 -23.17 1.46 -11.92
N LEU A 563 -22.00 0.85 -12.06
CA LEU A 563 -21.47 0.38 -13.35
C LEU A 563 -22.32 -0.78 -13.87
N SER A 564 -22.64 -0.74 -15.16
CA SER A 564 -23.36 -1.83 -15.86
C SER A 564 -22.52 -2.50 -16.95
N LYS A 565 -21.48 -1.80 -17.42
CA LYS A 565 -20.51 -2.25 -18.42
C LYS A 565 -19.20 -1.51 -18.19
N ILE A 566 -18.09 -2.14 -18.58
CA ILE A 566 -16.76 -1.52 -18.56
C ILE A 566 -16.03 -1.96 -19.83
N ASN A 567 -15.36 -1.01 -20.48
CA ASN A 567 -14.40 -1.31 -21.53
C ASN A 567 -13.03 -1.50 -20.87
N ILE A 568 -12.46 -2.69 -21.04
CA ILE A 568 -11.15 -3.03 -20.47
C ILE A 568 -10.08 -2.64 -21.49
N PRO A 569 -9.07 -1.82 -21.13
CA PRO A 569 -7.97 -1.50 -22.03
C PRO A 569 -7.01 -2.70 -22.16
N ASP A 570 -6.41 -2.86 -23.34
CA ASP A 570 -5.46 -3.95 -23.64
C ASP A 570 -4.23 -3.95 -22.70
N SER A 571 -3.91 -2.79 -22.12
CA SER A 571 -2.82 -2.61 -21.16
C SER A 571 -3.11 -3.23 -19.79
N LEU A 572 -4.36 -3.57 -19.46
CA LEU A 572 -4.75 -3.97 -18.11
C LEU A 572 -4.22 -5.36 -17.78
N THR A 573 -3.22 -5.43 -16.91
CA THR A 573 -2.59 -6.68 -16.48
C THR A 573 -3.09 -7.18 -15.13
N ASN A 574 -3.60 -6.28 -14.27
CA ASN A 574 -3.96 -6.62 -12.90
C ASN A 574 -5.29 -5.97 -12.48
N VAL A 575 -6.22 -6.79 -11.99
CA VAL A 575 -7.49 -6.36 -11.39
C VAL A 575 -7.62 -6.96 -10.00
N GLY A 576 -7.69 -6.10 -8.99
CA GLY A 576 -7.74 -6.46 -7.58
C GLY A 576 -9.07 -7.07 -7.18
N VAL A 577 -9.03 -7.85 -6.10
CA VAL A 577 -10.20 -8.58 -5.61
C VAL A 577 -11.35 -7.60 -5.34
N TYR A 578 -12.55 -7.96 -5.79
CA TYR A 578 -13.76 -7.14 -5.62
C TYR A 578 -13.68 -5.72 -6.21
N ALA A 579 -12.75 -5.45 -7.14
CA ALA A 579 -12.59 -4.13 -7.77
C ALA A 579 -13.92 -3.54 -8.23
N PHE A 580 -14.86 -4.36 -8.72
CA PHE A 580 -16.16 -3.94 -9.22
C PHE A 580 -17.35 -4.54 -8.47
N LEU A 581 -17.16 -5.05 -7.24
CA LEU A 581 -18.24 -5.64 -6.45
C LEU A 581 -19.32 -4.59 -6.08
N ASP A 582 -20.57 -5.02 -5.92
CA ASP A 582 -21.74 -4.18 -5.59
C ASP A 582 -22.00 -3.05 -6.62
N ASN A 583 -21.90 -3.39 -7.91
CA ASN A 583 -22.28 -2.51 -9.02
C ASN A 583 -23.67 -2.88 -9.60
N ALA A 584 -24.27 -1.96 -10.36
CA ALA A 584 -25.61 -2.13 -10.94
C ALA A 584 -25.60 -3.25 -11.98
N THR A 585 -26.10 -4.43 -11.57
CA THR A 585 -26.00 -5.73 -12.23
C THR A 585 -24.62 -6.36 -12.04
N SER A 586 -24.59 -7.44 -11.27
CA SER A 586 -23.49 -8.40 -11.15
C SER A 586 -23.25 -9.13 -12.48
N LYS A 587 -23.09 -8.41 -13.59
CA LYS A 587 -22.79 -8.92 -14.93
C LYS A 587 -22.15 -7.82 -15.79
N VAL A 588 -21.08 -7.21 -15.29
CA VAL A 588 -20.23 -6.29 -16.06
C VAL A 588 -19.45 -7.14 -17.09
N ILE A 589 -19.98 -7.28 -18.31
CA ILE A 589 -19.32 -7.99 -19.42
C ILE A 589 -18.93 -6.98 -20.50
N GLY A 590 -17.64 -6.92 -20.84
CA GLY A 590 -17.09 -6.19 -22.00
C GLY A 590 -16.78 -7.15 -23.16
N LYS A 591 -17.60 -7.04 -24.21
CA LYS A 591 -17.62 -7.69 -25.54
C LYS A 591 -16.68 -8.86 -25.92
N THR A 592 -17.36 -9.95 -26.25
CA THR A 592 -17.01 -11.08 -27.11
C THR A 592 -17.00 -10.72 -28.61
N SER A 593 -15.86 -10.85 -29.30
CA SER A 593 -15.79 -11.23 -30.72
C SER A 593 -14.38 -11.71 -31.08
N TRP A 594 -14.24 -13.02 -31.24
CA TRP A 594 -13.02 -13.78 -31.53
C TRP A 594 -12.51 -13.51 -32.97
N ASP A 595 -11.31 -12.96 -33.11
CA ASP A 595 -10.51 -13.03 -34.35
C ASP A 595 -9.60 -14.28 -34.26
N PRO A 596 -9.75 -15.30 -35.13
CA PRO A 596 -8.95 -16.51 -35.11
C PRO A 596 -7.49 -16.35 -35.60
N THR A 597 -6.99 -15.15 -35.88
CA THR A 597 -5.67 -14.95 -36.52
C THR A 597 -4.57 -14.34 -35.66
N LEU A 598 -4.78 -14.14 -34.35
CA LEU A 598 -3.75 -13.61 -33.44
C LEU A 598 -2.83 -14.70 -32.84
N PRO A 599 -1.55 -14.38 -32.51
CA PRO A 599 -0.52 -15.36 -32.13
C PRO A 599 -0.86 -16.13 -30.84
N ALA A 600 -0.24 -17.29 -30.66
CA ALA A 600 -0.58 -18.40 -29.74
C ALA A 600 -0.61 -18.13 -28.22
N ASN A 601 -0.83 -16.90 -27.76
CA ASN A 601 -0.67 -16.48 -26.38
C ASN A 601 -2.00 -16.02 -25.73
N ALA A 602 -3.11 -16.00 -26.47
CA ALA A 602 -4.43 -15.62 -25.96
C ALA A 602 -5.27 -16.86 -25.62
N GLN A 603 -5.14 -17.38 -24.40
CA GLN A 603 -6.16 -18.24 -23.79
C GLN A 603 -6.82 -17.50 -22.63
N ARG A 604 -8.09 -17.13 -22.80
CA ARG A 604 -9.21 -17.53 -21.91
C ARG A 604 -10.54 -16.91 -22.33
N LYS A 605 -11.52 -17.78 -22.58
CA LYS A 605 -12.92 -17.46 -22.86
C LYS A 605 -13.84 -17.76 -21.66
N GLU A 606 -13.28 -18.12 -20.51
CA GLU A 606 -14.03 -18.58 -19.33
C GLU A 606 -13.88 -17.67 -18.10
N ASP A 607 -13.14 -16.56 -18.18
CA ASP A 607 -12.90 -15.66 -17.05
C ASP A 607 -14.05 -14.65 -16.77
N ILE A 608 -15.22 -14.80 -17.43
CA ILE A 608 -16.38 -13.89 -17.27
C ILE A 608 -17.72 -14.64 -17.10
N GLU A 609 -17.70 -15.84 -16.52
CA GLU A 609 -18.93 -16.50 -16.01
C GLU A 609 -18.74 -16.89 -14.55
N GLY A 610 -18.96 -15.94 -13.64
CA GLY A 610 -18.77 -16.18 -12.20
C GLY A 610 -19.36 -15.08 -11.33
N THR A 611 -20.58 -14.64 -11.63
CA THR A 611 -21.30 -13.63 -10.84
C THR A 611 -22.73 -14.07 -10.58
N SER A 612 -22.90 -15.23 -9.95
CA SER A 612 -24.17 -15.58 -9.28
C SER A 612 -23.93 -15.84 -7.80
N ALA A 613 -24.80 -15.25 -7.01
CA ALA A 613 -24.87 -15.40 -5.56
C ALA A 613 -25.30 -16.82 -5.18
N ASP A 614 -24.35 -17.75 -5.07
CA ASP A 614 -24.28 -18.77 -4.03
C ASP A 614 -23.08 -19.68 -4.31
N GLY A 615 -22.26 -19.92 -3.28
CA GLY A 615 -21.25 -20.98 -3.29
C GLY A 615 -19.89 -20.61 -3.86
N ASP A 616 -18.92 -20.46 -2.95
CA ASP A 616 -17.48 -20.78 -3.12
C ASP A 616 -16.89 -20.79 -4.54
N LEU A 617 -16.16 -19.72 -4.89
CA LEU A 617 -15.24 -19.71 -6.03
C LEU A 617 -14.01 -18.86 -5.71
N SER A 618 -13.09 -19.46 -4.94
CA SER A 618 -11.68 -19.32 -5.26
C SER A 618 -11.49 -19.51 -6.78
N MET A 619 -10.63 -18.69 -7.41
CA MET A 619 -10.17 -18.74 -8.82
C MET A 619 -10.66 -17.57 -9.72
N LEU A 620 -10.00 -16.42 -9.59
CA LEU A 620 -9.74 -15.48 -10.71
C LEU A 620 -8.22 -15.17 -10.66
N LYS A 621 -7.44 -15.74 -11.58
CA LYS A 621 -5.95 -15.70 -11.60
C LYS A 621 -5.40 -15.15 -12.92
N LEU A 622 -4.51 -14.15 -12.83
CA LEU A 622 -3.40 -13.81 -13.77
C LEU A 622 -2.49 -12.73 -13.13
N GLU A 623 -1.24 -12.55 -13.53
CA GLU A 623 -0.06 -13.28 -13.03
C GLU A 623 0.36 -12.78 -11.63
N GLY A 624 0.84 -13.68 -10.75
CA GLY A 624 1.19 -13.37 -9.36
C GLY A 624 0.05 -13.61 -8.36
N GLY A 625 -1.21 -13.41 -8.75
CA GLY A 625 -2.47 -13.93 -8.17
C GLY A 625 -2.80 -13.66 -6.69
N CYS A 626 -1.82 -13.80 -5.81
CA CYS A 626 -1.90 -13.63 -4.36
C CYS A 626 -0.64 -13.01 -3.76
N PHE A 627 0.46 -12.94 -4.52
CA PHE A 627 1.79 -12.55 -4.05
C PHE A 627 2.15 -11.18 -4.61
N ILE A 628 2.50 -10.24 -3.74
CA ILE A 628 3.12 -8.97 -4.11
C ILE A 628 4.60 -9.25 -4.29
N PHE A 629 5.09 -9.16 -5.53
CA PHE A 629 6.42 -9.61 -5.92
C PHE A 629 7.22 -8.47 -6.54
N ASP A 630 8.41 -8.21 -5.97
CA ASP A 630 9.41 -7.29 -6.52
C ASP A 630 10.33 -8.08 -7.45
N THR A 631 10.22 -7.85 -8.76
CA THR A 631 11.02 -8.51 -9.79
C THR A 631 12.49 -8.09 -9.76
N GLY A 632 12.80 -6.88 -9.29
CA GLY A 632 14.17 -6.38 -9.20
C GLY A 632 14.97 -7.05 -8.10
N THR A 633 14.33 -7.30 -6.95
CA THR A 633 14.95 -8.01 -5.83
C THR A 633 14.59 -9.49 -5.76
N LYS A 634 13.70 -9.97 -6.64
CA LYS A 634 13.17 -11.35 -6.64
C LYS A 634 12.52 -11.73 -5.30
N THR A 635 11.82 -10.78 -4.69
CA THR A 635 11.29 -10.89 -3.32
C THR A 635 9.77 -10.85 -3.30
N ILE A 636 9.13 -11.77 -2.59
CA ILE A 636 7.72 -11.60 -2.18
C ILE A 636 7.69 -10.64 -1.00
N THR A 637 7.11 -9.45 -1.20
CA THR A 637 7.01 -8.40 -0.18
C THR A 637 5.65 -8.37 0.52
N GLY A 638 4.66 -9.11 0.00
CA GLY A 638 3.32 -9.15 0.60
C GLY A 638 2.43 -10.27 0.07
N TYR A 639 1.35 -10.56 0.80
CA TYR A 639 0.34 -11.55 0.45
C TYR A 639 -1.08 -11.00 0.70
N ASP A 640 -1.98 -11.23 -0.24
CA ASP A 640 -3.35 -10.71 -0.19
C ASP A 640 -4.22 -11.42 0.89
N ASN A 641 -5.04 -10.65 1.61
CA ASN A 641 -5.91 -11.15 2.68
C ASN A 641 -7.05 -12.04 2.18
N TYR A 642 -7.46 -11.92 0.92
CA TYR A 642 -8.54 -12.71 0.33
C TYR A 642 -8.05 -13.94 -0.40
N CYS A 643 -6.73 -14.12 -0.45
CA CYS A 643 -6.14 -15.30 -1.06
C CYS A 643 -6.24 -16.55 -0.19
N PRO A 644 -6.16 -17.74 -0.81
CA PRO A 644 -6.28 -19.01 -0.12
C PRO A 644 -5.37 -19.08 1.10
N LYS A 645 -5.90 -19.69 2.17
CA LYS A 645 -5.13 -19.92 3.39
C LYS A 645 -4.18 -21.10 3.25
N ASP A 646 -4.38 -21.94 2.23
CA ASP A 646 -3.37 -22.88 1.76
C ASP A 646 -2.50 -22.23 0.68
N VAL A 647 -1.27 -21.91 1.05
CA VAL A 647 -0.36 -21.08 0.27
C VAL A 647 0.68 -21.96 -0.40
N ASN A 648 0.63 -22.08 -1.72
CA ASN A 648 1.72 -22.67 -2.49
C ASN A 648 2.51 -21.56 -3.20
N ILE A 649 3.71 -21.26 -2.70
CA ILE A 649 4.56 -20.23 -3.29
C ILE A 649 5.15 -20.80 -4.60
N PRO A 650 4.89 -20.17 -5.75
CA PRO A 650 5.44 -20.66 -7.02
C PRO A 650 6.95 -20.39 -7.08
N ALA A 651 7.68 -21.26 -7.77
CA ALA A 651 9.11 -21.09 -8.00
C ALA A 651 9.44 -19.85 -8.85
N GLN A 652 8.48 -19.39 -9.66
CA GLN A 652 8.59 -18.19 -10.50
C GLN A 652 7.31 -17.36 -10.45
N ILE A 653 7.47 -16.03 -10.51
CA ILE A 653 6.39 -15.06 -10.65
C ILE A 653 6.79 -14.09 -11.77
N ALA A 654 5.90 -13.88 -12.75
CA ALA A 654 6.15 -13.02 -13.92
C ALA A 654 7.46 -13.36 -14.68
N GLY A 655 7.77 -14.66 -14.81
CA GLY A 655 8.98 -15.15 -15.49
C GLY A 655 10.27 -15.09 -14.68
N GLU A 656 10.26 -14.47 -13.49
CA GLU A 656 11.42 -14.35 -12.61
C GLU A 656 11.37 -15.35 -11.45
N ASN A 657 12.53 -15.86 -11.04
CA ASN A 657 12.63 -16.77 -9.89
C ASN A 657 12.23 -16.06 -8.59
N VAL A 658 11.45 -16.74 -7.74
CA VAL A 658 11.22 -16.30 -6.37
C VAL A 658 12.39 -16.74 -5.51
N GLU A 659 13.25 -15.80 -5.13
CA GLU A 659 14.47 -16.07 -4.37
C GLU A 659 14.36 -15.65 -2.90
N HIS A 660 13.45 -14.73 -2.57
CA HIS A 660 13.35 -14.17 -1.22
C HIS A 660 11.89 -14.01 -0.78
N ILE A 661 11.65 -14.17 0.53
CA ILE A 661 10.41 -13.75 1.20
C ILE A 661 10.78 -12.62 2.16
N GLY A 662 10.17 -11.46 1.98
CA GLY A 662 10.45 -10.25 2.73
C GLY A 662 9.91 -10.26 4.16
N ASP A 663 10.32 -9.25 4.92
CA ASP A 663 9.86 -9.05 6.29
C ASP A 663 8.35 -8.78 6.33
N ASN A 664 7.65 -9.45 7.26
CA ASN A 664 6.18 -9.36 7.44
C ASN A 664 5.33 -9.68 6.19
N ALA A 665 5.90 -10.28 5.14
CA ALA A 665 5.22 -10.48 3.85
C ALA A 665 3.87 -11.23 3.96
N PHE A 666 3.75 -12.14 4.93
CA PHE A 666 2.57 -12.95 5.22
C PHE A 666 2.09 -12.79 6.68
N ASP A 667 2.43 -11.70 7.38
CA ASP A 667 2.01 -11.46 8.78
C ASP A 667 0.48 -11.36 8.90
N GLN A 668 -0.11 -12.06 9.88
CA GLN A 668 -1.54 -12.00 10.25
C GLN A 668 -2.54 -12.26 9.10
N ARG A 669 -2.22 -13.19 8.21
CA ARG A 669 -3.04 -13.52 7.02
C ARG A 669 -4.00 -14.68 7.20
N ASN A 670 -4.10 -15.25 8.41
CA ASN A 670 -4.89 -16.45 8.71
C ASN A 670 -4.52 -17.68 7.87
N ILE A 671 -3.26 -17.78 7.43
CA ILE A 671 -2.76 -18.90 6.60
C ILE A 671 -2.80 -20.20 7.40
N THR A 672 -3.29 -21.28 6.80
CA THR A 672 -3.44 -22.62 7.39
C THR A 672 -2.38 -23.61 6.89
N SER A 673 -1.79 -23.40 5.73
CA SER A 673 -0.68 -24.20 5.23
C SER A 673 0.18 -23.41 4.26
N VAL A 674 1.47 -23.75 4.19
CA VAL A 674 2.39 -23.11 3.26
C VAL A 674 3.42 -24.10 2.69
N VAL A 675 3.64 -24.02 1.38
CA VAL A 675 4.69 -24.72 0.64
C VAL A 675 5.64 -23.68 0.06
N ILE A 676 6.91 -23.75 0.47
CA ILE A 676 7.99 -22.86 0.02
C ILE A 676 8.87 -23.64 -0.97
N PRO A 677 9.07 -23.16 -2.22
CA PRO A 677 9.79 -23.89 -3.25
C PRO A 677 11.31 -23.80 -3.07
N ASP A 678 12.03 -24.70 -3.75
CA ASP A 678 13.50 -24.80 -3.71
C ASP A 678 14.23 -23.57 -4.26
N THR A 679 13.55 -22.67 -4.96
CA THR A 679 14.16 -21.42 -5.45
C THR A 679 14.36 -20.38 -4.34
N VAL A 680 13.59 -20.46 -3.25
CA VAL A 680 13.66 -19.49 -2.15
C VAL A 680 14.91 -19.73 -1.32
N LYS A 681 15.75 -18.69 -1.22
CA LYS A 681 17.02 -18.68 -0.49
C LYS A 681 16.87 -18.12 0.92
N THR A 682 16.02 -17.11 1.12
CA THR A 682 15.89 -16.44 2.43
C THR A 682 14.45 -16.15 2.82
N ILE A 683 14.13 -16.27 4.10
CA ILE A 683 12.84 -15.92 4.70
C ILE A 683 13.05 -14.81 5.74
N GLY A 684 12.37 -13.68 5.55
CA GLY A 684 12.49 -12.46 6.33
C GLY A 684 11.93 -12.53 7.75
N LYS A 685 12.25 -11.49 8.54
CA LYS A 685 11.82 -11.35 9.93
C LYS A 685 10.30 -11.29 9.99
N LYS A 686 9.70 -12.05 10.91
CA LYS A 686 8.23 -12.10 11.10
C LYS A 686 7.43 -12.44 9.83
N ALA A 687 8.05 -13.01 8.79
CA ALA A 687 7.41 -13.22 7.49
C ALA A 687 6.03 -13.90 7.56
N PHE A 688 5.84 -14.88 8.45
CA PHE A 688 4.60 -15.64 8.64
C PHE A 688 4.09 -15.60 10.11
N ILE A 689 4.44 -14.57 10.88
CA ILE A 689 4.05 -14.49 12.30
C ILE A 689 2.52 -14.40 12.46
N LEU A 690 1.99 -14.92 13.59
CA LEU A 690 0.58 -14.78 13.99
C LEU A 690 -0.43 -15.29 12.93
N ASN A 691 -0.13 -16.44 12.32
CA ASN A 691 -1.03 -17.14 11.39
C ASN A 691 -1.66 -18.40 12.05
N GLN A 692 -2.24 -19.28 11.23
CA GLN A 692 -2.89 -20.53 11.65
C GLN A 692 -2.20 -21.75 11.01
N ILE A 693 -0.91 -21.63 10.64
CA ILE A 693 -0.23 -22.62 9.78
C ILE A 693 -0.13 -23.94 10.52
N GLN A 694 -0.71 -25.00 9.95
CA GLN A 694 -0.64 -26.38 10.46
C GLN A 694 0.36 -27.21 9.66
N ASN A 695 0.39 -27.02 8.34
CA ASN A 695 1.29 -27.73 7.42
C ASN A 695 2.30 -26.74 6.82
N LEU A 696 3.59 -26.97 7.06
CA LEU A 696 4.69 -26.17 6.52
C LEU A 696 5.64 -27.09 5.76
N THR A 697 5.89 -26.79 4.49
CA THR A 697 6.95 -27.42 3.69
C THR A 697 8.01 -26.37 3.34
N LEU A 698 9.26 -26.65 3.70
CA LEU A 698 10.42 -25.81 3.37
C LEU A 698 11.19 -26.42 2.21
N GLY A 699 11.48 -25.63 1.17
CA GLY A 699 12.33 -26.05 0.07
C GLY A 699 13.79 -26.22 0.49
N ASN A 700 14.51 -27.11 -0.20
CA ASN A 700 15.93 -27.39 0.01
C ASN A 700 16.87 -26.25 -0.43
N GLY A 701 16.32 -25.16 -0.98
CA GLY A 701 17.08 -23.95 -1.29
C GLY A 701 17.19 -22.96 -0.14
N VAL A 702 16.39 -23.12 0.92
CA VAL A 702 16.32 -22.13 2.02
C VAL A 702 17.61 -22.16 2.84
N LYS A 703 18.41 -21.10 2.73
CA LYS A 703 19.69 -20.93 3.43
C LYS A 703 19.58 -20.14 4.72
N THR A 704 18.56 -19.31 4.87
CA THR A 704 18.40 -18.45 6.05
C THR A 704 16.93 -18.21 6.39
N ILE A 705 16.60 -18.34 7.68
CA ILE A 705 15.29 -17.98 8.23
C ILE A 705 15.52 -16.99 9.36
N ALA A 706 15.03 -15.76 9.17
CA ALA A 706 15.24 -14.66 10.10
C ALA A 706 14.27 -14.71 11.31
N ASN A 707 14.52 -13.82 12.27
CA ASN A 707 13.90 -13.86 13.59
C ASN A 707 12.36 -13.87 13.55
N SER A 708 11.76 -14.74 14.36
CA SER A 708 10.31 -14.88 14.54
C SER A 708 9.51 -15.17 13.26
N ALA A 709 10.14 -15.64 12.18
CA ALA A 709 9.49 -15.80 10.88
C ALA A 709 8.22 -16.67 10.93
N PHE A 710 8.16 -17.72 11.75
CA PHE A 710 7.00 -18.62 11.88
C PHE A 710 6.42 -18.66 13.30
N SER A 711 6.69 -17.63 14.12
CA SER A 711 6.23 -17.59 15.52
C SER A 711 4.70 -17.49 15.63
N SER A 712 4.12 -18.04 16.69
CA SER A 712 2.69 -17.98 17.00
C SER A 712 1.80 -18.55 15.88
N ASN A 713 2.00 -19.84 15.58
CA ASN A 713 1.29 -20.61 14.55
C ASN A 713 0.77 -21.95 15.12
N LYS A 714 0.36 -22.90 14.27
CA LYS A 714 -0.20 -24.21 14.66
C LYS A 714 0.57 -25.40 14.06
N ILE A 715 1.85 -25.21 13.72
CA ILE A 715 2.62 -26.21 12.95
C ILE A 715 2.77 -27.47 13.80
N GLN A 716 2.47 -28.65 13.24
CA GLN A 716 2.52 -29.92 13.98
C GLN A 716 3.70 -30.81 13.61
N ASN A 717 4.09 -30.83 12.34
CA ASN A 717 5.21 -31.60 11.83
C ASN A 717 6.14 -30.66 11.07
N LEU A 718 7.45 -30.78 11.31
CA LEU A 718 8.43 -29.89 10.70
C LEU A 718 9.72 -30.65 10.36
N THR A 719 10.16 -30.49 9.12
CA THR A 719 11.49 -30.90 8.67
C THR A 719 12.28 -29.65 8.31
N ILE A 720 13.42 -29.46 8.96
CA ILE A 720 14.38 -28.41 8.62
C ILE A 720 15.27 -28.94 7.49
N PRO A 721 15.42 -28.22 6.36
CA PRO A 721 16.21 -28.71 5.22
C PRO A 721 17.72 -28.69 5.53
N ASP A 722 18.47 -29.57 4.84
CA ASP A 722 19.93 -29.67 4.96
C ASP A 722 20.68 -28.42 4.48
N SER A 723 20.00 -27.50 3.78
CA SER A 723 20.57 -26.23 3.32
C SER A 723 20.72 -25.17 4.42
N LEU A 724 20.09 -25.37 5.59
CA LEU A 724 20.06 -24.38 6.66
C LEU A 724 21.21 -24.59 7.66
N GLU A 725 22.14 -23.64 7.74
CA GLU A 725 23.25 -23.70 8.71
C GLU A 725 22.88 -23.15 10.09
N THR A 726 21.92 -22.22 10.17
CA THR A 726 21.51 -21.57 11.42
C THR A 726 20.01 -21.33 11.47
N ILE A 727 19.39 -21.57 12.63
CA ILE A 727 18.02 -21.14 12.91
C ILE A 727 18.06 -19.85 13.74
N GLY A 728 17.39 -18.80 13.28
CA GLY A 728 17.31 -17.50 13.95
C GLY A 728 16.58 -17.53 15.31
N GLN A 729 16.44 -16.35 15.92
CA GLN A 729 15.76 -16.22 17.22
C GLN A 729 14.24 -16.41 17.07
N ASN A 730 13.63 -17.17 17.98
CA ASN A 730 12.18 -17.36 18.13
C ASN A 730 11.45 -17.81 16.85
N VAL A 731 12.15 -18.41 15.89
CA VAL A 731 11.62 -18.68 14.54
C VAL A 731 10.33 -19.48 14.58
N PHE A 732 10.26 -20.54 15.39
CA PHE A 732 9.10 -21.41 15.57
C PHE A 732 8.53 -21.35 16.99
N GLU A 733 8.72 -20.23 17.70
CA GLU A 733 8.15 -20.03 19.04
C GLU A 733 6.61 -20.15 19.00
N ASN A 734 6.02 -20.72 20.07
CA ASN A 734 4.56 -20.77 20.28
C ASN A 734 3.82 -21.45 19.11
N ASN A 735 4.17 -22.71 18.83
CA ASN A 735 3.57 -23.54 17.79
C ASN A 735 3.01 -24.84 18.41
N GLN A 736 2.72 -25.87 17.60
CA GLN A 736 2.21 -27.16 18.06
C GLN A 736 3.09 -28.35 17.63
N ILE A 737 4.40 -28.11 17.41
CA ILE A 737 5.29 -29.08 16.76
C ILE A 737 5.42 -30.29 17.66
N GLN A 738 5.06 -31.48 17.15
CA GLN A 738 5.16 -32.77 17.83
C GLN A 738 6.31 -33.60 17.25
N SER A 739 6.43 -33.59 15.91
CA SER A 739 7.50 -34.26 15.16
C SER A 739 8.42 -33.21 14.55
N LEU A 740 9.71 -33.26 14.90
CA LEU A 740 10.75 -32.36 14.39
C LEU A 740 11.91 -33.18 13.85
N THR A 741 12.27 -32.95 12.59
CA THR A 741 13.50 -33.46 11.97
C THR A 741 14.42 -32.28 11.68
N LEU A 742 15.67 -32.35 12.15
CA LEU A 742 16.68 -31.33 11.93
C LEU A 742 17.57 -31.69 10.73
N GLY A 743 17.95 -30.69 9.93
CA GLY A 743 18.88 -30.88 8.84
C GLY A 743 20.29 -31.24 9.34
N ASN A 744 21.05 -31.95 8.52
CA ASN A 744 22.38 -32.47 8.86
C ASN A 744 23.44 -31.37 8.95
N ASN A 745 23.32 -30.27 8.20
CA ASN A 745 24.33 -29.20 8.17
C ASN A 745 24.09 -28.07 9.18
N LEU A 746 23.08 -28.21 10.05
CA LEU A 746 22.74 -27.20 11.04
C LEU A 746 23.85 -27.08 12.09
N LYS A 747 24.41 -25.87 12.27
CA LYS A 747 25.46 -25.55 13.23
C LYS A 747 24.94 -24.90 14.50
N THR A 748 23.88 -24.09 14.42
CA THR A 748 23.38 -23.32 15.57
C THR A 748 21.85 -23.25 15.59
N ILE A 749 21.29 -23.49 16.77
CA ILE A 749 19.87 -23.32 17.08
C ILE A 749 19.73 -22.06 17.94
N GLY A 750 19.05 -21.03 17.41
CA GLY A 750 18.95 -19.71 18.04
C GLY A 750 18.13 -19.66 19.33
N LEU A 751 18.18 -18.52 20.00
CA LEU A 751 17.41 -18.23 21.21
C LEU A 751 15.91 -18.48 20.94
N GLY A 752 15.26 -19.27 21.80
CA GLY A 752 13.81 -19.51 21.75
C GLY A 752 13.30 -20.17 20.47
N ALA A 753 14.17 -20.70 19.61
CA ALA A 753 13.84 -21.15 18.26
C ALA A 753 12.62 -22.09 18.18
N PHE A 754 12.43 -22.96 19.17
CA PHE A 754 11.31 -23.90 19.30
C PHE A 754 10.61 -23.79 20.68
N HIS A 755 10.72 -22.65 21.37
CA HIS A 755 10.08 -22.43 22.68
C HIS A 755 8.55 -22.57 22.58
N LYS A 756 7.90 -23.15 23.60
CA LYS A 756 6.43 -23.37 23.65
C LYS A 756 5.89 -24.19 22.48
N ASN A 757 6.29 -25.46 22.41
CA ASN A 757 5.84 -26.44 21.42
C ASN A 757 5.41 -27.75 22.09
N LYS A 758 5.24 -28.83 21.32
CA LYS A 758 4.78 -30.15 21.81
C LYS A 758 5.74 -31.29 21.47
N ILE A 759 7.02 -31.00 21.25
CA ILE A 759 8.00 -31.99 20.76
C ILE A 759 8.16 -33.08 21.80
N GLN A 760 8.10 -34.35 21.40
CA GLN A 760 8.19 -35.49 22.33
C GLN A 760 9.52 -36.24 22.25
N ASN A 761 10.05 -36.39 21.03
CA ASN A 761 11.35 -37.02 20.79
C ASN A 761 12.18 -36.07 19.96
N LEU A 762 13.43 -35.86 20.36
CA LEU A 762 14.33 -34.94 19.69
C LEU A 762 15.70 -35.58 19.51
N THR A 763 16.17 -35.57 18.26
CA THR A 763 17.56 -35.89 17.91
C THR A 763 18.21 -34.63 17.39
N ILE A 764 19.30 -34.22 18.03
CA ILE A 764 20.14 -33.10 17.58
C ILE A 764 21.16 -33.66 16.58
N SER A 765 21.25 -33.08 15.39
CA SER A 765 22.19 -33.52 14.35
C SER A 765 23.65 -33.34 14.79
N ASP A 766 24.54 -34.17 14.24
CA ASP A 766 25.97 -34.20 14.62
C ASP A 766 26.70 -32.87 14.45
N ASN A 767 26.29 -32.02 13.50
CA ASN A 767 26.98 -30.75 13.22
C ASN A 767 26.53 -29.58 14.10
N VAL A 768 25.49 -29.75 14.94
CA VAL A 768 25.02 -28.68 15.81
C VAL A 768 26.06 -28.45 16.91
N GLU A 769 26.61 -27.23 16.97
CA GLU A 769 27.58 -26.86 17.99
C GLU A 769 26.96 -26.12 19.17
N THR A 770 25.91 -25.33 18.92
CA THR A 770 25.30 -24.47 19.95
C THR A 770 23.78 -24.54 19.94
N ILE A 771 23.21 -24.76 21.13
CA ILE A 771 21.78 -24.74 21.43
C ILE A 771 21.48 -23.51 22.29
N GLY A 772 20.73 -22.57 21.72
CA GLY A 772 20.50 -21.25 22.28
C GLY A 772 19.64 -21.21 23.54
N THR A 773 19.63 -20.04 24.19
CA THR A 773 18.82 -19.77 25.38
C THR A 773 17.34 -20.08 25.11
N LYS A 774 16.68 -20.84 25.97
CA LYS A 774 15.26 -21.26 25.80
C LYS A 774 14.93 -21.98 24.49
N ALA A 775 15.92 -22.44 23.71
CA ALA A 775 15.71 -22.95 22.36
C ALA A 775 14.60 -24.01 22.26
N PHE A 776 14.49 -24.89 23.25
CA PHE A 776 13.48 -25.95 23.37
C PHE A 776 12.70 -25.87 24.69
N ALA A 777 12.64 -24.71 25.32
CA ALA A 777 11.89 -24.55 26.58
C ALA A 777 10.38 -24.82 26.37
N GLU A 778 9.68 -25.20 27.44
CA GLU A 778 8.22 -25.40 27.47
C GLU A 778 7.72 -26.33 26.35
N ASN A 779 8.36 -27.49 26.20
CA ASN A 779 8.00 -28.55 25.26
C ASN A 779 7.53 -29.81 26.01
N GLN A 780 7.46 -30.95 25.32
CA GLN A 780 7.06 -32.24 25.92
C GLN A 780 8.13 -33.32 25.75
N ILE A 781 9.41 -32.94 25.63
CA ILE A 781 10.47 -33.84 25.20
C ILE A 781 10.69 -34.88 26.29
N GLN A 782 10.54 -36.15 25.93
CA GLN A 782 10.76 -37.33 26.77
C GLN A 782 12.09 -37.98 26.46
N THR A 783 12.43 -38.05 25.17
CA THR A 783 13.68 -38.62 24.66
C THR A 783 14.48 -37.54 23.95
N LEU A 784 15.73 -37.35 24.38
CA LEU A 784 16.68 -36.42 23.80
C LEU A 784 17.99 -37.13 23.48
N ILE A 785 18.41 -37.05 22.21
CA ILE A 785 19.67 -37.59 21.72
C ILE A 785 20.47 -36.42 21.18
N PHE A 786 21.73 -36.28 21.63
CA PHE A 786 22.63 -35.26 21.12
C PHE A 786 23.54 -35.82 20.03
N GLY A 787 23.82 -34.96 19.05
CA GLY A 787 24.90 -35.16 18.10
C GLY A 787 26.27 -34.95 18.75
N ASN A 788 27.30 -35.50 18.10
CA ASN A 788 28.64 -35.61 18.68
C ASN A 788 29.42 -34.29 18.77
N ASN A 789 28.98 -33.20 18.12
CA ASN A 789 29.71 -31.92 18.14
C ASN A 789 29.04 -30.81 18.95
N VAL A 790 28.01 -31.11 19.75
CA VAL A 790 27.36 -30.09 20.60
C VAL A 790 28.34 -29.61 21.68
N LYS A 791 28.72 -28.34 21.61
CA LYS A 791 29.66 -27.68 22.52
C LYS A 791 28.95 -26.85 23.58
N ASN A 792 27.84 -26.20 23.24
CA ASN A 792 27.17 -25.26 24.12
C ASN A 792 25.66 -25.54 24.22
N ILE A 793 25.16 -25.67 25.44
CA ILE A 793 23.73 -25.67 25.76
C ILE A 793 23.51 -24.44 26.64
N LEU A 794 22.74 -23.45 26.21
CA LEU A 794 22.63 -22.17 26.92
C LEU A 794 21.47 -22.12 27.93
N PHE A 795 21.30 -20.97 28.60
CA PHE A 795 20.34 -20.74 29.68
C PHE A 795 18.93 -21.26 29.34
N GLU A 796 18.34 -22.07 30.23
CA GLU A 796 16.97 -22.62 30.08
C GLU A 796 16.70 -23.36 28.75
N ALA A 797 17.72 -23.82 28.03
CA ALA A 797 17.57 -24.39 26.68
C ALA A 797 16.50 -25.50 26.58
N PHE A 798 16.34 -26.35 27.59
CA PHE A 798 15.35 -27.43 27.70
C PHE A 798 14.45 -27.29 28.95
N TYR A 799 14.29 -26.07 29.47
CA TYR A 799 13.46 -25.77 30.63
C TYR A 799 12.01 -26.23 30.44
N LYS A 800 11.35 -26.76 31.47
CA LYS A 800 9.94 -27.21 31.45
C LYS A 800 9.63 -28.20 30.31
N ASN A 801 10.29 -29.35 30.31
CA ASN A 801 10.04 -30.47 29.39
C ASN A 801 9.57 -31.73 30.18
N LYS A 802 9.67 -32.93 29.59
CA LYS A 802 9.31 -34.21 30.21
C LYS A 802 10.48 -35.21 30.25
N LEU A 803 11.71 -34.69 30.23
CA LEU A 803 12.92 -35.51 30.14
C LEU A 803 13.07 -36.34 31.40
N ARG A 804 13.29 -37.64 31.20
CA ARG A 804 13.62 -38.55 32.30
C ARG A 804 15.12 -38.62 32.46
N GLU A 805 15.85 -39.20 31.51
CA GLU A 805 17.32 -39.24 31.52
C GLU A 805 17.89 -38.43 30.35
N VAL A 806 19.12 -37.90 30.49
CA VAL A 806 19.79 -37.09 29.46
C VAL A 806 21.24 -37.54 29.30
N TYR A 807 21.62 -37.96 28.10
CA TYR A 807 22.97 -38.40 27.77
C TYR A 807 23.74 -37.24 27.17
N LEU A 808 24.62 -36.59 27.93
CA LEU A 808 25.39 -35.46 27.43
C LEU A 808 26.51 -35.92 26.47
N PRO A 809 26.74 -35.21 25.35
CA PRO A 809 27.79 -35.56 24.41
C PRO A 809 29.17 -35.21 24.99
N GLY A 810 30.19 -35.99 24.63
CA GLY A 810 31.56 -35.79 25.13
C GLY A 810 32.22 -34.47 24.67
N SER A 811 31.67 -33.83 23.64
CA SER A 811 32.10 -32.54 23.10
C SER A 811 31.65 -31.33 23.92
N LEU A 812 30.79 -31.53 24.91
CA LEU A 812 30.13 -30.45 25.63
C LEU A 812 31.12 -29.64 26.48
N ILE A 813 31.11 -28.32 26.27
CA ILE A 813 31.98 -27.34 26.94
C ILE A 813 31.18 -26.56 27.98
N ASN A 814 29.96 -26.13 27.65
CA ASN A 814 29.17 -25.23 28.48
C ASN A 814 27.71 -25.71 28.60
N VAL A 815 27.19 -25.70 29.83
CA VAL A 815 25.78 -25.86 30.14
C VAL A 815 25.31 -24.64 30.94
N GLY A 816 24.42 -23.86 30.34
CA GLY A 816 23.89 -22.64 30.93
C GLY A 816 22.87 -22.96 32.02
N LYS A 817 22.82 -22.11 33.05
CA LYS A 817 21.93 -22.21 34.21
C LYS A 817 20.48 -22.58 33.83
N ASP A 818 19.85 -23.40 34.67
CA ASP A 818 18.46 -23.88 34.51
C ASP A 818 18.16 -24.61 33.18
N ALA A 819 19.19 -25.01 32.39
CA ALA A 819 19.02 -25.64 31.08
C ALA A 819 18.06 -26.83 31.06
N PHE A 820 18.01 -27.64 32.12
CA PHE A 820 17.16 -28.83 32.21
C PHE A 820 16.13 -28.76 33.34
N LYS A 821 15.87 -27.59 33.89
CA LYS A 821 15.00 -27.43 35.06
C LYS A 821 13.53 -27.67 34.72
N ASN A 822 12.77 -28.15 35.70
CA ASN A 822 11.32 -28.44 35.62
C ASN A 822 10.93 -29.52 34.59
N ASN A 823 11.77 -30.54 34.42
CA ASN A 823 11.50 -31.71 33.57
C ASN A 823 10.77 -32.84 34.35
N THR A 824 9.43 -32.78 34.44
CA THR A 824 8.55 -33.73 35.19
C THR A 824 8.85 -33.96 36.69
N ASN A 825 7.82 -34.37 37.45
CA ASN A 825 7.77 -34.45 38.93
C ASN A 825 8.71 -35.51 39.57
N ASN A 826 10.05 -35.35 39.51
CA ASN A 826 11.08 -35.96 40.39
C ASN A 826 10.96 -37.48 40.77
N PRO A 827 11.99 -38.35 40.57
CA PRO A 827 13.23 -38.22 39.77
C PRO A 827 13.31 -39.33 38.69
N VAL A 828 14.22 -39.35 37.71
CA VAL A 828 15.68 -39.15 37.78
C VAL A 828 16.23 -38.69 36.44
N ILE A 829 16.78 -37.47 36.38
CA ILE A 829 17.76 -37.05 35.35
C ILE A 829 19.10 -37.70 35.65
N GLY A 830 19.29 -38.90 35.09
CA GLY A 830 20.62 -39.51 35.00
C GLY A 830 21.42 -38.78 33.92
N ILE A 831 22.36 -37.93 34.33
CA ILE A 831 23.38 -37.38 33.41
C ILE A 831 24.48 -38.42 33.30
N VAL A 832 24.46 -39.18 32.21
CA VAL A 832 25.47 -40.21 31.94
C VAL A 832 26.56 -39.60 31.06
N PHE A 833 27.74 -39.38 31.65
CA PHE A 833 28.94 -38.99 30.91
C PHE A 833 29.49 -40.21 30.16
N TRP A 834 29.72 -40.06 28.86
CA TRP A 834 30.28 -41.12 28.02
C TRP A 834 31.77 -41.40 28.25
N ASN A 835 32.45 -40.59 29.08
CA ASN A 835 33.87 -40.70 29.39
C ASN A 835 34.13 -40.48 30.89
N PRO A 836 34.84 -41.39 31.60
CA PRO A 836 35.30 -41.14 32.97
C PRO A 836 36.40 -40.07 33.06
N ALA A 837 37.02 -39.68 31.94
CA ALA A 837 37.85 -38.49 31.88
C ALA A 837 36.99 -37.29 31.46
N LEU A 838 36.63 -36.45 32.45
CA LEU A 838 36.09 -35.12 32.21
C LEU A 838 37.04 -34.35 31.27
N PRO A 839 36.54 -33.63 30.25
CA PRO A 839 37.38 -32.73 29.47
C PRO A 839 38.10 -31.77 30.42
N ALA A 840 39.40 -31.54 30.20
CA ALA A 840 40.24 -30.69 31.07
C ALA A 840 39.70 -29.25 31.27
N ASN A 841 38.69 -28.86 30.48
CA ASN A 841 38.09 -27.52 30.47
C ASN A 841 36.61 -27.50 30.89
N ALA A 842 36.02 -28.63 31.32
CA ALA A 842 34.65 -28.66 31.83
C ALA A 842 34.62 -28.21 33.31
N GLN A 843 34.57 -26.90 33.55
CA GLN A 843 33.86 -26.38 34.73
C GLN A 843 32.38 -26.80 34.57
N LYS A 844 31.62 -27.39 35.49
CA LYS A 844 31.78 -27.96 36.83
C LYS A 844 30.61 -28.94 36.99
N LYS A 845 30.77 -29.94 37.84
CA LYS A 845 29.63 -30.65 38.45
C LYS A 845 28.57 -29.65 39.00
N GLU A 846 29.03 -28.54 39.58
CA GLU A 846 28.22 -27.41 40.08
C GLU A 846 27.39 -26.69 38.98
N ASP A 847 27.92 -26.58 37.76
CA ASP A 847 27.24 -25.92 36.64
C ASP A 847 26.09 -26.77 36.10
N ILE A 848 26.16 -28.09 36.30
CA ILE A 848 25.08 -29.03 36.00
C ILE A 848 24.09 -29.10 37.16
N GLU A 849 24.57 -29.11 38.41
CA GLU A 849 23.72 -29.09 39.61
C GLU A 849 22.79 -27.87 39.64
N GLY A 850 23.27 -26.68 39.24
CA GLY A 850 22.46 -25.47 39.10
C GLY A 850 21.53 -25.43 37.88
N THR A 851 21.44 -26.52 37.10
CA THR A 851 20.56 -26.63 35.91
C THR A 851 19.36 -27.53 36.12
N VAL A 852 19.31 -28.22 37.25
CA VAL A 852 18.21 -29.07 37.71
C VAL A 852 17.60 -28.44 38.98
N ALA A 853 16.45 -28.91 39.47
CA ALA A 853 15.81 -28.33 40.65
C ALA A 853 16.62 -28.64 41.94
N ASP A 854 16.70 -27.69 42.89
CA ASP A 854 17.50 -27.80 44.14
C ASP A 854 17.08 -28.97 45.04
N ASP A 855 15.84 -29.45 44.92
CA ASP A 855 15.24 -30.51 45.74
C ASP A 855 15.57 -31.93 45.23
N ASP A 856 16.38 -32.02 44.16
CA ASP A 856 16.45 -33.17 43.25
C ASP A 856 17.87 -33.78 43.11
N VAL A 857 18.80 -33.44 44.01
CA VAL A 857 20.20 -33.90 43.95
C VAL A 857 20.43 -35.26 44.62
N SER A 858 19.42 -36.14 44.59
CA SER A 858 19.67 -37.56 44.75
C SER A 858 19.72 -38.17 43.36
N PHE A 859 20.78 -38.91 43.03
CA PHE A 859 20.98 -39.64 41.76
C PHE A 859 21.72 -38.92 40.60
N LEU A 860 22.88 -38.29 40.86
CA LEU A 860 24.02 -38.43 39.95
C LEU A 860 24.50 -39.91 39.98
N LYS A 861 23.75 -40.82 39.34
CA LYS A 861 24.19 -42.21 39.17
C LYS A 861 25.05 -42.29 37.91
N LEU A 862 26.37 -42.34 38.09
CA LEU A 862 27.30 -42.93 37.13
C LEU A 862 26.84 -44.38 36.89
N LYS A 863 25.92 -44.62 35.94
CA LYS A 863 25.55 -45.97 35.53
C LYS A 863 26.74 -46.56 34.78
N GLN A 864 27.32 -47.62 35.35
CA GLN A 864 28.42 -48.39 34.77
C GLN A 864 28.01 -48.87 33.36
N GLN A 865 28.83 -48.61 32.34
CA GLN A 865 28.56 -49.07 30.97
C GLN A 865 28.48 -50.59 30.93
N CYS A 866 27.29 -51.14 30.69
CA CYS A 866 27.08 -52.59 30.67
C CYS A 866 27.60 -53.30 29.41
N PHE A 867 27.71 -52.56 28.30
CA PHE A 867 28.14 -53.09 27.01
C PHE A 867 29.53 -52.53 26.68
N ILE A 868 30.50 -53.42 26.51
CA ILE A 868 31.80 -53.07 25.94
C ILE A 868 31.63 -53.14 24.42
N PHE A 869 31.81 -51.99 23.77
CA PHE A 869 31.49 -51.81 22.35
C PHE A 869 32.66 -51.22 21.59
N ASP A 870 33.04 -51.92 20.52
CA ASP A 870 34.01 -51.49 19.53
C ASP A 870 33.28 -50.71 18.44
N ILE A 871 33.58 -49.40 18.39
CA ILE A 871 32.96 -48.46 17.45
C ILE A 871 33.41 -48.74 16.01
N GLY A 872 34.67 -49.12 15.81
CA GLY A 872 35.26 -49.30 14.48
C GLY A 872 34.70 -50.53 13.78
N THR A 873 34.43 -51.59 14.54
CA THR A 873 33.79 -52.81 14.01
C THR A 873 32.29 -52.86 14.24
N LYS A 874 31.71 -51.85 14.91
CA LYS A 874 30.28 -51.81 15.29
C LYS A 874 29.83 -53.03 16.11
N THR A 875 30.73 -53.53 16.97
CA THR A 875 30.60 -54.83 17.63
C THR A 875 30.47 -54.69 19.15
N ILE A 876 29.48 -55.35 19.77
CA ILE A 876 29.52 -55.58 21.22
C ILE A 876 30.51 -56.71 21.50
N THR A 877 31.59 -56.41 22.21
CA THR A 877 32.69 -57.34 22.45
C THR A 877 32.64 -58.00 23.82
N ASP A 878 32.00 -57.39 24.82
CA ASP A 878 31.73 -58.02 26.13
C ASP A 878 30.53 -57.35 26.84
N TYR A 879 30.00 -58.05 27.84
CA TYR A 879 28.91 -57.62 28.70
C TYR A 879 29.28 -57.79 30.17
N ILE A 880 29.12 -56.73 30.96
CA ILE A 880 29.55 -56.76 32.35
C ILE A 880 28.62 -57.67 33.17
N ALA A 881 29.20 -58.66 33.87
CA ALA A 881 28.45 -59.72 34.55
C ALA A 881 27.57 -59.24 35.73
N THR A 882 27.79 -58.04 36.26
CA THR A 882 26.94 -57.43 37.30
C THR A 882 25.70 -56.74 36.75
N CYS A 883 25.61 -56.58 35.42
CA CYS A 883 24.47 -55.93 34.77
C CYS A 883 23.23 -56.83 34.70
N THR A 884 22.11 -56.22 34.29
CA THR A 884 20.79 -56.86 34.21
C THR A 884 20.84 -58.18 33.45
N LYS A 885 20.03 -59.15 33.91
CA LYS A 885 19.92 -60.49 33.31
C LYS A 885 18.87 -60.56 32.20
N ASN A 886 17.94 -59.61 32.16
CA ASN A 886 17.08 -59.37 31.00
C ASN A 886 17.73 -58.30 30.14
N VAL A 887 18.37 -58.73 29.06
CA VAL A 887 19.20 -57.88 28.21
C VAL A 887 18.38 -57.37 27.04
N ILE A 888 18.39 -56.05 26.83
CA ILE A 888 17.88 -55.44 25.60
C ILE A 888 19.08 -54.83 24.90
N ILE A 889 19.39 -55.34 23.72
CA ILE A 889 20.48 -54.80 22.92
C ILE A 889 19.93 -53.52 22.23
N PRO A 890 20.56 -52.36 22.46
CA PRO A 890 20.08 -51.12 21.85
C PRO A 890 20.41 -51.10 20.36
N ASN A 891 19.60 -50.37 19.57
CA ASN A 891 19.86 -50.15 18.14
C ASN A 891 21.26 -49.55 17.89
N GLN A 892 21.71 -48.68 18.80
CA GLN A 892 22.96 -47.93 18.72
C GLN A 892 23.69 -47.90 20.07
N ILE A 893 25.03 -47.97 20.03
CA ILE A 893 25.91 -47.72 21.18
C ILE A 893 26.95 -46.67 20.73
N LYS A 894 27.09 -45.60 21.52
CA LYS A 894 27.92 -44.42 21.19
C LYS A 894 27.49 -43.72 19.89
N GLY A 895 26.19 -43.77 19.56
CA GLY A 895 25.64 -43.22 18.32
C GLY A 895 25.97 -44.04 17.06
N VAL A 896 26.57 -45.23 17.21
CA VAL A 896 26.88 -46.13 16.11
C VAL A 896 25.98 -47.36 16.19
N ASP A 897 25.39 -47.73 15.06
CA ASP A 897 24.53 -48.92 14.95
C ASP A 897 25.24 -50.14 15.49
N VAL A 898 24.55 -50.90 16.35
CA VAL A 898 25.03 -52.21 16.78
C VAL A 898 24.74 -53.18 15.65
N GLU A 899 25.74 -53.42 14.81
CA GLU A 899 25.61 -54.34 13.67
C GLU A 899 26.08 -55.75 14.03
N ASN A 900 26.98 -55.90 15.01
CA ASN A 900 27.62 -57.18 15.30
C ASN A 900 27.63 -57.50 16.81
N ILE A 901 27.44 -58.77 17.15
CA ILE A 901 27.72 -59.30 18.50
C ILE A 901 28.95 -60.18 18.41
N GLY A 902 30.01 -59.82 19.15
CA GLY A 902 31.29 -60.49 19.10
C GLY A 902 31.30 -61.85 19.81
N ASP A 903 32.35 -62.62 19.54
CA ASP A 903 32.57 -63.92 20.15
C ASP A 903 32.59 -63.85 21.68
N ASN A 904 31.88 -64.76 22.34
CA ASN A 904 31.74 -64.85 23.80
C ASN A 904 31.21 -63.59 24.52
N ALA A 905 30.74 -62.56 23.82
CA ALA A 905 30.43 -61.25 24.40
C ALA A 905 29.47 -61.27 25.59
N PHE A 906 28.57 -62.24 25.66
CA PHE A 906 27.57 -62.43 26.72
C PHE A 906 27.70 -63.80 27.42
N LYS A 907 28.80 -64.52 27.25
CA LYS A 907 28.98 -65.89 27.76
C LYS A 907 29.10 -65.94 29.28
N ASN A 908 28.44 -66.93 29.92
CA ASN A 908 28.46 -67.16 31.38
C ASN A 908 28.00 -65.93 32.21
N LYS A 909 27.04 -65.13 31.71
CA LYS A 909 26.60 -63.89 32.40
C LYS A 909 25.27 -64.07 33.14
N ASN A 910 24.74 -65.29 33.26
CA ASN A 910 23.44 -65.62 33.87
C ASN A 910 22.24 -64.89 33.24
N ILE A 911 22.29 -64.62 31.94
CA ILE A 911 21.23 -63.90 31.21
C ILE A 911 19.98 -64.79 31.13
N THR A 912 18.81 -64.24 31.43
CA THR A 912 17.52 -64.94 31.45
C THR A 912 16.68 -64.64 30.21
N SER A 913 16.88 -63.49 29.58
CA SER A 913 16.27 -63.13 28.30
C SER A 913 17.14 -62.14 27.52
N VAL A 914 17.03 -62.18 26.20
CA VAL A 914 17.67 -61.20 25.31
C VAL A 914 16.70 -60.75 24.22
N ALA A 915 16.62 -59.45 23.99
CA ALA A 915 15.89 -58.84 22.88
C ALA A 915 16.89 -58.16 21.92
N PHE A 916 16.74 -58.43 20.63
CA PHE A 916 17.60 -57.91 19.58
C PHE A 916 16.93 -56.76 18.80
N PRO A 917 17.70 -55.73 18.41
CA PRO A 917 17.25 -54.72 17.46
C PRO A 917 17.40 -55.22 16.03
N ASN A 918 16.61 -54.68 15.10
CA ASN A 918 16.73 -54.96 13.66
C ASN A 918 17.98 -54.35 13.01
N THR A 919 18.89 -53.76 13.77
CA THR A 919 20.22 -53.32 13.29
C THR A 919 21.27 -54.43 13.35
N VAL A 920 21.07 -55.47 14.16
CA VAL A 920 22.06 -56.55 14.35
C VAL A 920 22.06 -57.50 13.14
N LYS A 921 23.20 -57.56 12.46
CA LYS A 921 23.44 -58.39 11.27
C LYS A 921 24.17 -59.68 11.58
N THR A 922 25.03 -59.73 12.61
CA THR A 922 25.83 -60.92 12.94
C THR A 922 25.88 -61.26 14.43
N ILE A 923 25.95 -62.57 14.76
CA ILE A 923 26.18 -63.07 16.13
C ILE A 923 27.32 -64.09 16.14
N GLY A 924 28.40 -63.75 16.84
CA GLY A 924 29.64 -64.49 16.93
C GLY A 924 29.58 -65.80 17.74
N ASN A 925 30.66 -66.56 17.66
CA ASN A 925 30.78 -67.88 18.26
C ASN A 925 30.65 -67.81 19.79
N ALA A 926 29.83 -68.70 20.35
CA ALA A 926 29.53 -68.78 21.78
C ALA A 926 29.08 -67.44 22.43
N ALA A 927 28.60 -66.47 21.65
CA ALA A 927 28.27 -65.12 22.12
C ALA A 927 27.38 -65.12 23.36
N PHE A 928 26.34 -65.95 23.41
CA PHE A 928 25.40 -66.08 24.53
C PHE A 928 25.48 -67.45 25.22
N ALA A 929 26.58 -68.19 25.08
CA ALA A 929 26.69 -69.55 25.62
C ALA A 929 26.61 -69.59 27.17
N ASN A 930 26.07 -70.69 27.70
CA ASN A 930 25.95 -70.98 29.13
C ASN A 930 25.25 -69.87 29.93
N ASN A 931 24.08 -69.45 29.45
CA ASN A 931 23.17 -68.56 30.17
C ASN A 931 21.87 -69.32 30.50
N GLN A 932 20.86 -68.61 31.02
CA GLN A 932 19.55 -69.15 31.39
C GLN A 932 18.46 -68.69 30.41
N ILE A 933 18.81 -68.41 29.16
CA ILE A 933 17.87 -67.90 28.17
C ILE A 933 16.84 -68.98 27.88
N GLY A 934 15.55 -68.62 27.96
CA GLY A 934 14.40 -69.49 27.69
C GLY A 934 13.87 -70.32 28.87
N THR A 935 14.47 -70.23 30.06
CA THR A 935 13.89 -70.84 31.25
C THR A 935 12.53 -70.21 31.58
N GLY A 936 11.49 -71.01 31.79
CA GLY A 936 10.13 -70.52 32.09
C GLY A 936 9.22 -70.29 30.88
N GLY A 937 9.57 -70.80 29.70
CA GLY A 937 8.71 -70.76 28.51
C GLY A 937 8.87 -69.52 27.62
N ALA A 938 9.91 -68.70 27.86
CA ALA A 938 10.21 -67.54 27.03
C ALA A 938 10.81 -67.96 25.66
N VAL A 939 10.19 -67.50 24.57
CA VAL A 939 10.63 -67.78 23.19
C VAL A 939 11.73 -66.77 22.80
N LEU A 940 12.88 -67.28 22.35
CA LEU A 940 13.94 -66.45 21.77
C LEU A 940 13.55 -66.08 20.33
N THR A 941 13.44 -64.78 20.05
CA THR A 941 13.18 -64.25 18.72
C THR A 941 14.46 -63.60 18.17
N LEU A 942 14.89 -64.02 16.98
CA LEU A 942 16.02 -63.41 16.27
C LEU A 942 15.52 -62.30 15.34
N PRO A 943 16.32 -61.24 15.08
CA PRO A 943 15.90 -60.14 14.22
C PRO A 943 15.94 -60.54 12.73
N ASP A 944 15.05 -59.97 11.92
CA ASP A 944 14.94 -60.28 10.48
C ASP A 944 16.16 -59.83 9.67
N SER A 945 16.96 -58.90 10.21
CA SER A 945 18.18 -58.39 9.59
C SER A 945 19.40 -59.28 9.77
N LEU A 946 19.26 -60.40 10.48
CA LEU A 946 20.36 -61.29 10.80
C LEU A 946 20.83 -62.05 9.56
N THR A 947 22.08 -61.80 9.17
CA THR A 947 22.71 -62.41 7.99
C THR A 947 23.57 -63.62 8.35
N GLN A 948 24.09 -63.71 9.57
CA GLN A 948 24.98 -64.80 9.98
C GLN A 948 24.98 -65.07 11.50
N VAL A 949 25.00 -66.36 11.90
CA VAL A 949 25.14 -66.83 13.29
C VAL A 949 26.17 -67.94 13.37
N TRP A 950 27.18 -67.79 14.22
CA TRP A 950 28.26 -68.78 14.33
C TRP A 950 27.88 -69.97 15.22
N PRO A 951 28.45 -71.17 14.97
CA PRO A 951 28.16 -72.38 15.74
C PRO A 951 28.28 -72.16 17.25
N GLY A 952 27.33 -72.69 18.03
CA GLY A 952 27.39 -72.61 19.49
C GLY A 952 27.07 -71.23 20.10
N ALA A 953 26.67 -70.22 19.32
CA ALA A 953 26.28 -68.89 19.80
C ALA A 953 25.35 -68.91 21.02
N PHE A 954 24.44 -69.88 21.12
CA PHE A 954 23.50 -70.03 22.25
C PHE A 954 23.66 -71.36 23.01
N SER A 955 24.78 -72.09 22.86
CA SER A 955 24.97 -73.41 23.49
C SER A 955 24.84 -73.35 25.02
N GLY A 956 24.19 -74.33 25.64
CA GLY A 956 24.04 -74.39 27.11
C GLY A 956 22.91 -73.53 27.68
N ASN A 957 22.00 -73.01 26.84
CA ASN A 957 20.75 -72.35 27.25
C ASN A 957 19.54 -73.29 27.10
N ALA A 958 18.41 -72.97 27.74
CA ALA A 958 17.16 -73.73 27.68
C ALA A 958 16.32 -73.40 26.43
N VAL A 959 16.97 -73.07 25.30
CA VAL A 959 16.35 -72.76 24.01
C VAL A 959 16.91 -73.65 22.91
N ASN A 960 16.05 -74.14 22.04
CA ASN A 960 16.43 -74.79 20.79
C ASN A 960 16.07 -73.82 19.64
N PRO A 961 17.04 -73.10 19.04
CA PRO A 961 16.73 -72.11 18.01
C PRO A 961 16.10 -72.82 16.80
N VAL A 962 14.88 -72.44 16.41
CA VAL A 962 14.23 -72.97 15.21
C VAL A 962 14.85 -72.29 13.98
N PRO A 963 15.39 -73.02 12.99
CA PRO A 963 16.00 -72.40 11.81
C PRO A 963 14.92 -71.86 10.86
N GLY A 964 14.83 -70.54 10.73
CA GLY A 964 14.27 -69.87 9.55
C GLY A 964 15.43 -69.29 8.76
N GLU A 965 15.78 -69.92 7.64
CA GLU A 965 16.69 -69.44 6.58
C GLU A 965 18.02 -68.75 6.99
N VAL A 966 18.75 -69.27 7.99
CA VAL A 966 20.16 -68.89 8.20
C VAL A 966 21.06 -70.10 7.95
N SER A 967 21.95 -69.99 6.97
CA SER A 967 22.96 -70.98 6.63
C SER A 967 23.98 -71.13 7.77
N TRP A 968 24.03 -72.31 8.40
CA TRP A 968 25.09 -72.67 9.35
C TRP A 968 26.28 -73.23 8.57
N ASP A 969 27.33 -72.43 8.36
CA ASP A 969 28.55 -72.88 7.70
C ASP A 969 29.50 -73.60 8.69
N PRO A 970 29.79 -74.91 8.50
CA PRO A 970 30.73 -75.67 9.30
C PRO A 970 32.12 -75.74 8.63
N ALA A 971 32.86 -74.63 8.56
CA ALA A 971 34.27 -74.67 8.10
C ALA A 971 35.11 -73.50 8.64
N ALA A 972 35.77 -73.70 9.78
CA ALA A 972 36.99 -72.97 10.14
C ALA A 972 38.19 -73.92 9.99
N PRO A 973 39.34 -73.47 9.44
CA PRO A 973 40.54 -74.30 9.31
C PRO A 973 41.15 -74.60 10.69
N ALA A 974 41.69 -75.82 10.80
CA ALA A 974 42.09 -76.49 12.03
C ALA A 974 43.31 -75.89 12.75
N ASN A 975 43.24 -75.74 14.08
CA ASN A 975 44.23 -76.30 15.00
C ASN A 975 43.75 -76.34 16.47
N GLN A 976 43.62 -77.57 17.02
CA GLN A 976 43.70 -78.05 18.43
C GLN A 976 42.96 -77.27 19.54
N THR A 977 42.17 -77.82 20.49
CA THR A 977 41.82 -79.16 21.03
C THR A 977 40.60 -78.87 21.94
N ARG A 978 39.47 -79.58 22.01
CA ARG A 978 39.24 -80.92 22.58
C ARG A 978 37.71 -81.14 22.54
N ARG A 979 37.25 -82.33 22.16
CA ARG A 979 35.87 -82.81 22.39
C ARG A 979 35.66 -83.06 23.88
N GLU A 980 34.41 -82.93 24.36
CA GLU A 980 33.61 -84.02 24.97
C GLU A 980 32.47 -83.52 25.88
N ASN A 981 31.36 -84.28 25.81
CA ASN A 981 30.23 -84.42 26.74
C ASN A 981 28.97 -83.56 26.54
N ILE A 982 27.72 -84.07 26.57
CA ILE A 982 27.05 -85.39 26.39
C ILE A 982 25.57 -85.13 26.76
N GLU A 983 24.61 -85.74 26.02
CA GLU A 983 23.24 -86.19 26.39
C GLU A 983 22.22 -85.24 27.10
N GLY A 984 20.90 -85.32 26.93
CA GLY A 984 20.04 -86.28 26.23
C GLY A 984 18.54 -85.95 26.39
N THR A 985 17.79 -86.25 25.32
CA THR A 985 16.44 -86.88 25.24
C THR A 985 15.24 -86.38 26.06
N GLY A 986 14.14 -86.07 25.35
CA GLY A 986 12.76 -86.11 25.86
C GLY A 986 11.70 -85.73 24.80
N ALA A 987 11.14 -86.72 24.11
CA ALA A 987 10.13 -86.65 23.05
C ALA A 987 8.79 -85.97 23.48
N THR A 988 7.95 -85.38 22.60
CA THR A 988 7.01 -86.11 21.72
C THR A 988 6.17 -85.16 20.81
N THR A 989 6.13 -85.47 19.50
CA THR A 989 4.98 -85.53 18.52
C THR A 989 3.96 -84.36 18.42
N THR A 990 3.63 -83.75 17.26
CA THR A 990 2.87 -84.34 16.12
C THR A 990 2.66 -83.33 14.95
N PHE A 991 3.03 -83.71 13.70
CA PHE A 991 2.40 -83.59 12.34
C PHE A 991 1.51 -82.38 11.91
N LEU A 992 1.29 -81.97 10.63
CA LEU A 992 1.59 -82.41 9.25
C LEU A 992 1.37 -81.22 8.25
N LYS A 993 1.87 -81.40 7.01
CA LYS A 993 1.98 -80.52 5.83
C LYS A 993 0.69 -80.15 5.04
N LEU A 994 0.89 -79.19 4.09
CA LEU A 994 0.25 -78.97 2.75
C LEU A 994 -1.10 -78.20 2.74
N GLN A 995 -1.40 -77.22 1.85
CA GLN A 995 -1.21 -77.16 0.39
C GLN A 995 -1.15 -75.72 -0.18
N GLN A 996 -0.46 -75.58 -1.33
CA GLN A 996 -0.68 -74.56 -2.37
C GLN A 996 -1.87 -74.91 -3.28
N LYS A 997 -2.59 -73.91 -3.84
CA LYS A 997 -3.04 -73.84 -5.26
C LYS A 997 -3.67 -72.45 -5.55
N ILE A 998 -3.06 -71.53 -6.33
CA ILE A 998 -3.00 -71.32 -7.81
C ILE A 998 -4.37 -70.97 -8.48
N ILE A 999 -4.30 -69.95 -9.38
CA ILE A 999 -5.12 -69.57 -10.56
C ILE A 999 -6.27 -68.59 -10.23
N SER A 1000 -6.54 -67.46 -10.90
CA SER A 1000 -6.18 -66.73 -12.14
C SER A 1000 -6.65 -65.26 -11.91
N GLY A 1001 -6.24 -64.18 -12.56
CA GLY A 1001 -5.55 -63.89 -13.81
C GLY A 1001 -5.90 -62.42 -14.14
N GLY A 1002 -5.06 -61.70 -14.89
CA GLY A 1002 -5.37 -60.34 -15.35
C GLY A 1002 -4.16 -59.51 -15.76
N SER A 1003 -3.66 -59.77 -16.98
CA SER A 1003 -3.02 -58.87 -17.96
C SER A 1003 -2.15 -57.70 -17.43
N SER A 1004 -0.82 -57.68 -17.54
CA SER A 1004 0.09 -57.73 -18.71
C SER A 1004 0.05 -56.53 -19.65
N SER A 1005 1.15 -55.77 -19.71
CA SER A 1005 1.97 -55.50 -20.91
C SER A 1005 2.97 -54.38 -20.59
N SER A 1006 4.21 -54.34 -21.10
CA SER A 1006 5.02 -55.30 -21.85
C SER A 1006 6.35 -54.63 -22.20
N VAL A 1007 7.42 -55.45 -22.31
CA VAL A 1007 8.64 -55.28 -23.15
C VAL A 1007 9.57 -54.11 -22.76
N GLY A 1008 10.87 -54.25 -22.54
CA GLY A 1008 11.85 -55.30 -22.88
C GLY A 1008 13.15 -54.60 -23.31
N PRO A 1009 14.34 -55.17 -23.03
CA PRO A 1009 15.59 -54.42 -22.82
C PRO A 1009 16.58 -54.52 -24.01
N GLY A 1010 17.71 -53.83 -23.92
CA GLY A 1010 18.94 -54.31 -24.54
C GLY A 1010 19.97 -53.25 -24.92
N GLY A 1011 21.25 -53.60 -24.74
CA GLY A 1011 22.32 -53.09 -25.61
C GLY A 1011 23.53 -52.47 -24.93
N SER A 1012 24.52 -53.31 -24.62
CA SER A 1012 25.93 -52.95 -24.41
C SER A 1012 26.56 -52.27 -25.63
N SER A 1013 27.47 -51.31 -25.43
CA SER A 1013 28.82 -51.29 -26.06
C SER A 1013 29.58 -49.99 -25.74
N SER A 1014 30.89 -50.12 -25.86
CA SER A 1014 32.00 -49.32 -25.34
C SER A 1014 32.49 -48.19 -26.24
N SER A 1015 33.21 -47.24 -25.61
CA SER A 1015 34.56 -46.74 -25.98
C SER A 1015 34.74 -45.27 -26.44
N SER A 1016 35.93 -44.76 -26.06
CA SER A 1016 36.65 -43.52 -26.44
C SER A 1016 36.23 -42.23 -25.72
N SER A 1017 37.13 -41.36 -25.22
CA SER A 1017 38.59 -41.28 -25.15
C SER A 1017 39.00 -40.06 -24.30
N SER A 1018 40.11 -40.18 -23.57
CA SER A 1018 40.93 -39.19 -22.80
C SER A 1018 41.25 -37.84 -23.52
N PRO A 1019 41.94 -36.82 -22.94
CA PRO A 1019 42.86 -36.80 -21.75
C PRO A 1019 42.65 -35.62 -20.75
N ALA A 1020 42.96 -35.74 -19.46
CA ALA A 1020 44.26 -35.57 -18.77
C ALA A 1020 45.00 -34.26 -19.08
N VAL A 1021 45.12 -33.34 -18.10
CA VAL A 1021 46.30 -32.48 -17.87
C VAL A 1021 46.42 -32.14 -16.36
N THR A 1022 47.49 -32.69 -15.79
CA THR A 1022 48.36 -32.35 -14.66
C THR A 1022 48.05 -31.23 -13.65
N ILE A 1023 48.25 -31.63 -12.40
CA ILE A 1023 48.74 -30.90 -11.23
C ILE A 1023 50.18 -30.43 -11.51
N ASP A 1024 50.54 -29.22 -11.10
CA ASP A 1024 51.94 -28.86 -10.85
C ASP A 1024 52.05 -28.11 -9.52
N GLU A 1025 52.86 -28.67 -8.63
CA GLU A 1025 53.37 -28.04 -7.41
C GLU A 1025 54.63 -27.26 -7.79
N SER A 1026 54.87 -26.08 -7.21
CA SER A 1026 56.11 -25.86 -6.43
C SER A 1026 56.30 -24.42 -5.94
N ALA A 1027 56.95 -24.40 -4.79
CA ALA A 1027 57.42 -23.33 -3.92
C ALA A 1027 58.05 -22.08 -4.57
N THR A 1028 58.04 -20.96 -3.83
CA THR A 1028 59.29 -20.33 -3.35
C THR A 1028 59.06 -19.29 -2.24
N GLN A 1029 60.12 -19.10 -1.46
CA GLN A 1029 60.26 -18.37 -0.21
C GLN A 1029 60.34 -16.83 -0.34
N GLU A 1030 60.02 -16.19 0.80
CA GLU A 1030 60.63 -15.01 1.43
C GLU A 1030 60.88 -13.71 0.65
N THR A 1031 60.38 -12.60 1.23
CA THR A 1031 61.26 -11.57 1.85
C THR A 1031 60.45 -10.58 2.71
N GLN A 1032 61.00 -10.26 3.88
CA GLN A 1032 60.59 -9.17 4.78
C GLN A 1032 61.19 -7.83 4.36
N THR A 1033 60.49 -6.73 4.68
CA THR A 1033 60.97 -5.45 5.30
C THR A 1033 59.73 -4.55 5.45
N GLY A 1034 59.43 -3.80 6.51
CA GLY A 1034 60.05 -3.51 7.80
C GLY A 1034 59.11 -2.57 8.60
N GLU A 1035 59.15 -2.73 9.93
CA GLU A 1035 59.07 -1.76 11.05
C GLU A 1035 58.27 -0.43 10.98
N VAL A 1036 57.80 0.21 12.07
CA VAL A 1036 57.36 -0.07 13.47
C VAL A 1036 56.80 1.28 13.99
N VAL A 1037 55.82 1.27 14.91
CA VAL A 1037 55.60 2.16 16.10
C VAL A 1037 54.10 2.40 16.41
N THR A 1038 53.72 1.89 17.59
CA THR A 1038 52.48 1.94 18.42
C THR A 1038 52.17 3.35 19.02
N PRO A 1039 51.06 3.64 19.77
CA PRO A 1039 50.21 2.72 20.56
C PRO A 1039 48.69 2.99 20.67
N GLN A 1040 48.01 2.01 21.27
CA GLN A 1040 46.62 1.94 21.74
C GLN A 1040 46.19 3.06 22.70
N PRO A 1041 44.87 3.26 22.88
CA PRO A 1041 44.30 2.89 24.19
C PRO A 1041 42.90 2.22 24.16
N LYS A 1042 42.77 1.19 25.02
CA LYS A 1042 41.67 0.72 25.87
C LYS A 1042 40.20 1.11 25.55
N PRO A 1043 39.26 0.13 25.48
CA PRO A 1043 37.83 0.38 25.62
C PRO A 1043 37.41 0.46 27.11
N ILE A 1044 36.63 1.48 27.43
CA ILE A 1044 35.95 1.66 28.73
C ILE A 1044 34.64 0.86 28.74
N VAL A 1045 34.34 0.34 29.93
CA VAL A 1045 33.30 -0.64 30.27
C VAL A 1045 32.12 0.03 31.01
N LYS A 1046 30.91 -0.54 30.83
CA LYS A 1046 29.64 -0.50 31.64
C LYS A 1046 28.63 0.64 31.38
N PRO A 1047 27.34 0.46 31.79
CA PRO A 1047 26.48 -0.74 31.77
C PRO A 1047 25.02 -0.48 31.30
N LYS A 1048 24.31 -1.57 30.96
CA LYS A 1048 22.83 -1.66 30.95
C LYS A 1048 22.29 -1.61 32.38
N ASP A 1049 21.14 -0.97 32.59
CA ASP A 1049 19.91 -1.62 33.06
C ASP A 1049 18.74 -0.62 33.15
N GLU A 1050 17.53 -1.17 33.11
CA GLU A 1050 16.21 -0.57 33.37
C GLU A 1050 15.49 0.13 32.19
N MET A 1051 14.64 -0.63 31.49
CA MET A 1051 13.17 -0.48 31.61
C MET A 1051 12.43 -1.44 30.67
N GLN A 1052 11.73 -2.41 31.27
CA GLN A 1052 10.63 -3.11 30.64
C GLN A 1052 9.56 -3.35 31.71
N GLN A 1053 8.41 -2.68 31.62
CA GLN A 1053 7.07 -3.22 31.91
C GLN A 1053 5.94 -2.19 31.72
N ALA A 1054 4.77 -2.75 31.30
CA ALA A 1054 3.40 -2.20 31.18
C ALA A 1054 2.96 -1.77 29.75
N TYR A 1055 2.42 -2.68 28.91
CA TYR A 1055 1.02 -3.20 28.74
C TYR A 1055 0.12 -2.26 27.88
N GLU A 1056 -0.24 -2.63 26.63
CA GLU A 1056 -1.52 -3.25 26.16
C GLU A 1056 -2.79 -2.42 26.52
N TRP A 1057 -3.63 -1.90 25.60
CA TRP A 1057 -4.69 -2.55 24.79
C TRP A 1057 -5.31 -1.48 23.84
N SER A 1058 -5.88 -1.78 22.66
CA SER A 1058 -7.27 -2.29 22.53
C SER A 1058 -7.69 -2.44 21.05
N TYR A 1059 -8.56 -3.42 20.76
CA TYR A 1059 -9.54 -3.40 19.66
C TYR A 1059 -10.61 -4.49 19.87
N THR A 1060 -11.84 -4.15 20.29
CA THR A 1060 -13.12 -4.70 19.75
C THR A 1060 -14.39 -4.06 20.35
N ARG A 1061 -15.40 -3.84 19.47
CA ARG A 1061 -16.85 -3.58 19.69
C ARG A 1061 -17.21 -2.21 20.29
N GLY A 1062 -18.28 -1.50 19.92
CA GLY A 1062 -19.43 -1.71 19.05
C GLY A 1062 -20.35 -0.47 19.20
N ILE A 1063 -21.17 -0.18 18.19
CA ILE A 1063 -22.04 1.00 18.08
C ILE A 1063 -23.12 1.04 19.20
N THR A 1064 -23.25 2.17 19.92
CA THR A 1064 -24.54 2.84 20.27
C THR A 1064 -24.40 4.21 20.97
N THR A 1065 -25.02 5.24 20.37
CA THR A 1065 -25.72 6.42 20.94
C THR A 1065 -25.09 7.40 21.96
N MET A 1066 -25.05 8.67 21.51
CA MET A 1066 -25.47 9.95 22.14
C MET A 1066 -24.76 10.57 23.37
N ASN A 1067 -24.25 11.78 23.10
CA ASN A 1067 -24.40 13.06 23.81
C ASN A 1067 -23.58 13.46 25.06
N THR A 1068 -23.05 14.69 24.91
CA THR A 1068 -22.84 15.80 25.86
C THR A 1068 -21.60 15.86 26.76
N LEU A 1069 -20.88 16.98 26.60
CA LEU A 1069 -20.18 17.87 27.56
C LEU A 1069 -19.48 17.20 28.76
N GLU A 1070 -18.22 17.49 29.10
CA GLU A 1070 -17.76 18.80 29.54
C GLU A 1070 -16.22 18.83 29.73
N LYS A 1071 -15.67 20.04 29.76
CA LYS A 1071 -14.25 20.46 29.70
C LYS A 1071 -13.36 20.04 30.90
N ALA A 1072 -12.05 19.93 30.65
CA ALA A 1072 -10.95 20.71 31.29
C ALA A 1072 -9.60 20.01 30.96
N ARG A 1073 -8.71 20.51 30.11
CA ARG A 1073 -7.81 21.69 30.23
C ARG A 1073 -6.84 21.58 31.41
N VAL A 1074 -5.62 21.11 31.16
CA VAL A 1074 -4.39 21.55 31.85
C VAL A 1074 -3.28 21.75 30.82
N HIS A 1075 -2.69 22.94 30.87
CA HIS A 1075 -1.59 23.48 30.08
C HIS A 1075 -0.25 22.77 30.32
N ASP A 1076 0.55 22.67 29.23
CA ASP A 1076 1.87 23.31 29.05
C ASP A 1076 2.78 23.37 30.30
N THR A 1077 4.01 22.81 30.33
CA THR A 1077 5.18 23.46 29.73
C THR A 1077 6.47 22.59 29.79
N ILE A 1078 7.27 22.68 28.73
CA ILE A 1078 8.76 22.81 28.67
C ILE A 1078 9.59 21.55 29.04
N THR A 1079 10.53 21.06 28.20
CA THR A 1079 11.71 21.80 27.75
C THR A 1079 12.37 21.23 26.49
N ARG A 1080 12.89 22.14 25.67
CA ARG A 1080 13.89 21.96 24.61
C ARG A 1080 15.16 21.27 25.15
N ALA A 1081 15.40 20.03 24.74
CA ALA A 1081 16.75 19.42 24.77
C ALA A 1081 16.97 18.31 23.71
N GLU A 1082 16.04 18.07 22.78
CA GLU A 1082 16.10 16.91 21.86
C GLU A 1082 16.05 17.27 20.37
N LEU A 1083 16.53 18.47 20.01
CA LEU A 1083 16.69 18.89 18.61
C LEU A 1083 18.17 19.03 18.21
N ALA A 1084 19.03 18.17 18.77
CA ALA A 1084 20.43 17.99 18.37
C ALA A 1084 20.93 16.54 18.63
N LYS A 1085 20.08 15.56 18.33
CA LYS A 1085 20.42 14.15 18.06
C LYS A 1085 19.51 13.67 16.94
#